data_AF-A0A5E4IYB2-F1
#
_entry.id   AF-A0A5E4IYB2-F1
#
_cell.length_a   1.000
_cell.length_b   1.000
_cell.length_c   1.000
_cell.angle_alpha   90.00
_cell.angle_beta   90.00
_cell.angle_gamma   90.00
#
_symmetry.space_group_name_H-M   'P 1'
#
loop_
_entity.id
_entity.type
_entity.pdbx_description
1 polymer ?
#
loop_
_entity_poly.entity_id
_entity_poly.type
_entity_poly.pdbx_seq_one_letter_code
_entity_poly.pdbx_strand_id
1 'polypeptide(L)'
;MPDGLGTKASVAGPAKKPEVAILHAVKALGSAQTNFAGGQGFYNFLTFIAPYFEGQSYEEIVQLMQMFVYEMTQMMVARGGQLVFSSVQLTPGVPKLWRDKPAVYSGKIWNGSSPEAPLKTYGQFEREVRLAFKALMQVMLDGDYWGKPFNFPKPEISIEPDFMKEDLAFNAAHPDLPSYQDLYLLTFKLAAEYGTPYFDNQLPAYRGAGEGISCYQCLAGDELVPFAGASEEMQIERIDELFERAAKNGLDVDPNGVEFAKLSAYTPSVDFDTFKASLRPFKGIMRKSYQGKLLNIILTTGRRIRVTPDHPVFTLESGGFEKKTAKEVEAGEFIPVLNRPDLALPFIILRDEADLSYQDRVIDCGDLSVCLRLKNNGAVERQAIGDMHALRVREIIEEDYDGYVYDMVDVADTHNFCNALGVVTGNCCAYQFAATAESDNQFEDKLRFKDGKHFSMGSWQVVSLNCPRAAYLARGDDDLLFEYLRELMDTSVEIFKVKREWMNQIIKNHRMPFATQQPKDPRTGEKGSIAVGLEGLVYTIGVVGVNEMVQFHTGKQMHESKDAWKLAVRAMTEMEIYAKKLSEQHGMTIALARTPAETTAQRFAVSDLIHEEFRDYAEKVVKGDLDAVRKNMQRTRDLPVYYTNGTHLPPSADVTIFERAKLEHVFFPIVDGGNIFHIFMGEATPDPQGLMDFGLRLARETQIGYFTFTKDMTVCLGCSQVSGGLKDNCPSCGSEEVYHIRRITGYLQAVSGWNSAKRQELKDRKRYNDLA
;
A
#
# COMPACT_ATOMS: atom_id res chain seq x y z
N MET A 1 -29.97 -11.65 3.91
CA MET A 1 -30.06 -10.48 2.99
C MET A 1 -31.53 -10.21 2.69
N PRO A 2 -32.06 -8.95 2.68
CA PRO A 2 -31.44 -7.61 2.67
C PRO A 2 -31.48 -6.77 3.97
N ASP A 3 -32.22 -7.14 5.02
CA ASP A 3 -32.16 -6.44 6.33
C ASP A 3 -31.61 -7.31 7.47
N GLY A 4 -31.35 -8.59 7.19
CA GLY A 4 -30.83 -9.58 8.14
C GLY A 4 -31.79 -9.98 9.27
N LEU A 5 -32.94 -9.30 9.40
CA LEU A 5 -33.90 -9.49 10.48
C LEU A 5 -35.26 -10.01 10.00
N GLY A 6 -35.57 -9.86 8.70
CA GLY A 6 -36.86 -10.25 8.15
C GLY A 6 -38.01 -9.32 8.52
N THR A 7 -37.69 -8.14 9.05
CA THR A 7 -38.68 -7.20 9.60
C THR A 7 -39.12 -6.16 8.58
N LYS A 8 -38.23 -5.82 7.65
CA LYS A 8 -38.44 -4.81 6.61
C LYS A 8 -38.38 -5.40 5.20
N ALA A 9 -37.78 -6.58 5.05
CA ALA A 9 -37.61 -7.26 3.76
C ALA A 9 -37.65 -8.78 3.94
N SER A 10 -37.80 -9.52 2.84
CA SER A 10 -37.76 -10.99 2.85
C SER A 10 -36.39 -11.50 3.32
N VAL A 11 -36.36 -12.66 3.98
CA VAL A 11 -35.11 -13.30 4.42
C VAL A 11 -34.66 -14.31 3.37
N ALA A 12 -33.56 -14.02 2.67
CA ALA A 12 -32.92 -14.99 1.79
C ALA A 12 -32.05 -15.99 2.59
N GLY A 13 -32.24 -17.28 2.33
CA GLY A 13 -31.29 -18.33 2.73
C GLY A 13 -30.02 -18.32 1.85
N PRO A 14 -29.02 -19.18 2.14
CA PRO A 14 -27.83 -19.31 1.31
C PRO A 14 -28.16 -19.67 -0.14
N ALA A 15 -27.42 -19.08 -1.09
CA ALA A 15 -27.56 -19.42 -2.50
C ALA A 15 -27.22 -20.89 -2.72
N LYS A 16 -27.99 -21.61 -3.56
CA LYS A 16 -27.74 -23.02 -3.91
C LYS A 16 -27.43 -23.23 -5.39
N LYS A 17 -27.53 -22.16 -6.17
CA LYS A 17 -27.41 -22.12 -7.63
C LYS A 17 -26.60 -20.87 -8.02
N PRO A 18 -25.81 -20.92 -9.09
CA PRO A 18 -24.91 -19.84 -9.46
C PRO A 18 -25.64 -18.52 -9.73
N GLU A 19 -26.82 -18.56 -10.34
CA GLU A 19 -27.61 -17.37 -10.64
C GLU A 19 -28.03 -16.65 -9.35
N VAL A 20 -28.45 -17.41 -8.35
CA VAL A 20 -28.83 -16.89 -7.04
C VAL A 20 -27.62 -16.30 -6.31
N ALA A 21 -26.45 -16.92 -6.45
CA ALA A 21 -25.21 -16.42 -5.84
C ALA A 21 -24.80 -15.07 -6.44
N ILE A 22 -24.84 -14.93 -7.77
CA ILE A 22 -24.60 -13.64 -8.45
C ILE A 22 -25.61 -12.59 -8.00
N LEU A 23 -26.91 -12.91 -8.03
CA LEU A 23 -27.94 -11.96 -7.62
C LEU A 23 -27.82 -11.56 -6.14
N HIS A 24 -27.37 -12.45 -5.27
CA HIS A 24 -27.07 -12.11 -3.88
C HIS A 24 -25.88 -11.15 -3.77
N ALA A 25 -24.82 -11.36 -4.55
CA ALA A 25 -23.67 -10.47 -4.58
C ALA A 25 -24.07 -9.05 -5.04
N VAL A 26 -24.84 -8.94 -6.13
CA VAL A 26 -25.35 -7.65 -6.63
C VAL A 26 -26.22 -6.97 -5.56
N LYS A 27 -27.19 -7.68 -4.98
CA LYS A 27 -28.10 -7.12 -3.96
C LYS A 27 -27.36 -6.69 -2.70
N ALA A 28 -26.25 -7.35 -2.34
CA ALA A 28 -25.42 -6.94 -1.22
C ALA A 28 -24.78 -5.57 -1.46
N LEU A 29 -24.13 -5.35 -2.60
CA LEU A 29 -23.54 -4.04 -2.92
C LEU A 29 -24.60 -2.94 -3.07
N GLY A 30 -25.73 -3.26 -3.71
CA GLY A 30 -26.85 -2.34 -3.83
C GLY A 30 -27.43 -1.91 -2.48
N SER A 31 -27.63 -2.87 -1.57
CA SER A 31 -28.11 -2.58 -0.21
C SER A 31 -27.07 -1.80 0.61
N ALA A 32 -25.78 -2.14 0.46
CA ALA A 32 -24.67 -1.44 1.11
C ALA A 32 -24.62 0.04 0.71
N GLN A 33 -24.79 0.35 -0.58
CA GLN A 33 -24.76 1.72 -1.10
C GLN A 33 -25.83 2.63 -0.47
N THR A 34 -26.94 2.08 0.02
CA THR A 34 -27.97 2.88 0.73
C THR A 34 -27.60 3.22 2.17
N ASN A 35 -26.60 2.53 2.74
CA ASN A 35 -26.11 2.73 4.11
C ASN A 35 -24.78 3.49 4.14
N PHE A 36 -24.02 3.46 3.05
CA PHE A 36 -22.68 4.04 2.95
C PHE A 36 -22.58 5.01 1.78
N ALA A 37 -21.86 6.12 1.99
CA ALA A 37 -21.68 7.15 0.97
C ALA A 37 -20.52 6.86 -0.01
N GLY A 38 -19.61 5.96 0.34
CA GLY A 38 -18.44 5.60 -0.46
C GLY A 38 -18.65 4.38 -1.37
N GLY A 39 -17.59 4.01 -2.07
CA GLY A 39 -17.56 2.79 -2.90
C GLY A 39 -17.67 1.52 -2.05
N GLN A 40 -18.29 0.49 -2.62
CA GLN A 40 -18.50 -0.82 -2.01
C GLN A 40 -17.81 -1.87 -2.86
N GLY A 41 -17.12 -2.84 -2.28
CA GLY A 41 -16.42 -3.83 -3.10
C GLY A 41 -16.27 -5.19 -2.48
N PHE A 42 -15.97 -6.17 -3.34
CA PHE A 42 -15.61 -7.53 -2.93
C PHE A 42 -14.11 -7.76 -3.07
N TYR A 43 -13.50 -8.29 -2.02
CA TYR A 43 -12.12 -8.76 -2.02
C TYR A 43 -12.08 -10.22 -2.47
N ASN A 44 -11.11 -10.60 -3.32
CA ASN A 44 -11.01 -11.97 -3.90
C ASN A 44 -12.33 -12.52 -4.46
N PHE A 45 -13.07 -11.69 -5.22
CA PHE A 45 -14.44 -11.99 -5.64
C PHE A 45 -14.57 -13.35 -6.34
N LEU A 46 -13.67 -13.63 -7.29
CA LEU A 46 -13.68 -14.87 -8.08
C LEU A 46 -13.43 -16.10 -7.22
N THR A 47 -12.53 -16.04 -6.24
CA THR A 47 -12.26 -17.14 -5.32
C THR A 47 -13.52 -17.56 -4.56
N PHE A 48 -14.33 -16.59 -4.12
CA PHE A 48 -15.54 -16.88 -3.34
C PHE A 48 -16.75 -17.30 -4.19
N ILE A 49 -16.85 -16.85 -5.44
CA ILE A 49 -17.96 -17.25 -6.32
C ILE A 49 -17.68 -18.54 -7.10
N ALA A 50 -16.40 -18.86 -7.37
CA ALA A 50 -15.97 -20.01 -8.16
C ALA A 50 -16.60 -21.36 -7.75
N PRO A 51 -16.79 -21.69 -6.45
CA PRO A 51 -17.43 -22.95 -6.07
C PRO A 51 -18.85 -23.14 -6.61
N TYR A 52 -19.57 -22.05 -6.94
CA TYR A 52 -20.90 -22.13 -7.57
C TYR A 52 -20.85 -22.45 -9.07
N PHE A 53 -19.69 -22.33 -9.70
CA PHE A 53 -19.48 -22.57 -11.14
C PHE A 53 -18.92 -23.98 -11.43
N GLU A 54 -18.73 -24.81 -10.41
CA GLU A 54 -18.27 -26.18 -10.57
C GLU A 54 -19.15 -26.94 -11.57
N GLY A 55 -18.53 -27.46 -12.63
CA GLY A 55 -19.21 -28.20 -13.70
C GLY A 55 -19.96 -27.35 -14.73
N GLN A 56 -19.93 -26.01 -14.64
CA GLN A 56 -20.49 -25.13 -15.66
C GLN A 56 -19.58 -25.06 -16.91
N SER A 57 -20.19 -24.89 -18.08
CA SER A 57 -19.50 -24.58 -19.33
C SER A 57 -18.94 -23.14 -19.30
N TYR A 58 -17.99 -22.85 -20.19
CA TYR A 58 -17.45 -21.49 -20.28
C TYR A 58 -18.54 -20.48 -20.69
N GLU A 59 -19.44 -20.87 -21.59
CA GLU A 59 -20.55 -20.05 -22.07
C GLU A 59 -21.54 -19.73 -20.94
N GLU A 60 -21.82 -20.71 -20.07
CA GLU A 60 -22.64 -20.50 -18.86
C GLU A 60 -21.97 -19.51 -17.89
N ILE A 61 -20.66 -19.64 -17.68
CA ILE A 61 -19.88 -18.70 -16.84
C ILE A 61 -19.89 -17.29 -17.44
N VAL A 62 -19.77 -17.14 -18.76
CA VAL A 62 -19.88 -15.85 -19.44
C VAL A 62 -21.24 -15.21 -19.19
N GLN A 63 -22.34 -15.97 -19.27
CA GLN A 63 -23.67 -15.45 -18.98
C GLN A 63 -23.83 -15.00 -17.52
N LEU A 64 -23.23 -15.74 -16.57
CA LEU A 64 -23.24 -15.37 -15.15
C LEU A 64 -22.45 -14.09 -14.88
N MET A 65 -21.29 -13.93 -15.50
CA MET A 65 -20.50 -12.68 -15.43
C MET A 65 -21.19 -11.52 -16.12
N GLN A 66 -21.85 -11.76 -17.26
CA GLN A 66 -22.65 -10.76 -17.95
C GLN A 66 -23.80 -10.28 -17.06
N MET A 67 -24.55 -11.19 -16.44
CA MET A 67 -25.60 -10.85 -15.51
C MET A 67 -25.07 -10.00 -14.35
N PHE A 68 -23.91 -10.34 -13.77
CA PHE A 68 -23.28 -9.55 -12.71
C PHE A 68 -22.96 -8.12 -13.15
N VAL A 69 -22.27 -7.95 -14.29
CA VAL A 69 -21.84 -6.64 -14.80
C VAL A 69 -23.05 -5.76 -15.16
N TYR A 70 -24.06 -6.32 -15.84
CA TYR A 70 -25.24 -5.56 -16.25
C TYR A 70 -26.08 -5.13 -15.04
N GLU A 71 -26.31 -6.02 -14.07
CA GLU A 71 -27.05 -5.66 -12.86
C GLU A 71 -26.34 -4.56 -12.07
N MET A 72 -25.00 -4.60 -11.99
CA MET A 72 -24.23 -3.54 -11.33
C MET A 72 -24.29 -2.19 -12.06
N THR A 73 -24.46 -2.20 -13.39
CA THR A 73 -24.49 -0.98 -14.21
C THR A 73 -25.88 -0.47 -14.56
N GLN A 74 -26.93 -1.17 -14.13
CA GLN A 74 -28.33 -0.75 -14.28
C GLN A 74 -28.99 -0.36 -12.97
N MET A 75 -28.40 -0.74 -11.83
CA MET A 75 -28.94 -0.42 -10.51
C MET A 75 -28.68 1.04 -10.11
N MET A 76 -29.69 1.90 -10.26
CA MET A 76 -29.65 3.34 -9.92
C MET A 76 -30.10 3.64 -8.47
N VAL A 77 -29.42 3.07 -7.48
CA VAL A 77 -29.79 3.20 -6.05
C VAL A 77 -28.92 4.17 -5.25
N ALA A 78 -27.83 4.68 -5.83
CA ALA A 78 -27.01 5.69 -5.18
C ALA A 78 -27.68 7.07 -5.23
N ARG A 79 -27.17 8.02 -4.43
CA ARG A 79 -27.76 9.35 -4.26
C ARG A 79 -27.93 10.05 -5.61
N GLY A 80 -29.12 10.60 -5.85
CA GLY A 80 -29.43 11.31 -7.09
C GLY A 80 -29.68 10.40 -8.31
N GLY A 81 -29.98 9.10 -8.09
CA GLY A 81 -30.24 8.15 -9.17
C GLY A 81 -28.95 7.67 -9.86
N GLN A 82 -27.82 7.70 -9.16
CA GLN A 82 -26.55 7.22 -9.68
C GLN A 82 -26.45 5.69 -9.55
N LEU A 83 -25.58 5.10 -10.38
CA LEU A 83 -25.21 3.69 -10.29
C LEU A 83 -24.51 3.37 -8.98
N VAL A 84 -24.57 2.10 -8.56
CA VAL A 84 -23.80 1.62 -7.42
C VAL A 84 -22.31 1.79 -7.70
N PHE A 85 -21.62 2.54 -6.84
CA PHE A 85 -20.17 2.67 -6.90
C PHE A 85 -19.58 1.35 -6.38
N SER A 86 -19.34 0.42 -7.30
CA SER A 86 -18.91 -0.94 -6.98
C SER A 86 -17.48 -1.22 -7.46
N SER A 87 -16.75 -2.07 -6.74
CA SER A 87 -15.48 -2.66 -7.18
C SER A 87 -15.40 -4.16 -6.88
N VAL A 88 -14.59 -4.86 -7.65
CA VAL A 88 -14.24 -6.26 -7.41
C VAL A 88 -12.74 -6.43 -7.56
N GLN A 89 -12.10 -6.95 -6.54
CA GLN A 89 -10.70 -7.36 -6.62
C GLN A 89 -10.60 -8.75 -7.24
N LEU A 90 -9.73 -8.88 -8.24
CA LEU A 90 -9.59 -10.04 -9.10
C LEU A 90 -8.15 -10.52 -9.11
N THR A 91 -7.97 -11.83 -8.90
CA THR A 91 -6.70 -12.53 -9.04
C THR A 91 -6.81 -13.55 -10.18
N PRO A 92 -5.75 -13.77 -10.98
CA PRO A 92 -5.80 -14.68 -12.12
C PRO A 92 -5.91 -16.16 -11.70
N GLY A 93 -5.69 -16.49 -10.43
CA GLY A 93 -5.90 -17.80 -9.84
C GLY A 93 -6.32 -17.72 -8.37
N VAL A 94 -6.34 -18.85 -7.68
CA VAL A 94 -6.65 -18.93 -6.25
C VAL A 94 -5.43 -18.49 -5.42
N PRO A 95 -5.53 -17.41 -4.64
CA PRO A 95 -4.43 -16.93 -3.81
C PRO A 95 -4.02 -17.98 -2.77
N LYS A 96 -2.73 -18.05 -2.43
CA LYS A 96 -2.24 -19.02 -1.43
C LYS A 96 -2.98 -18.89 -0.10
N LEU A 97 -3.34 -17.66 0.28
CA LEU A 97 -4.10 -17.37 1.50
C LEU A 97 -5.39 -18.21 1.63
N TRP A 98 -6.08 -18.45 0.51
CA TRP A 98 -7.36 -19.18 0.47
C TRP A 98 -7.22 -20.63 0.04
N ARG A 99 -6.13 -20.99 -0.66
CA ARG A 99 -5.94 -22.26 -1.36
C ARG A 99 -6.29 -23.49 -0.52
N ASP A 100 -5.80 -23.55 0.70
CA ASP A 100 -5.97 -24.72 1.59
C ASP A 100 -7.16 -24.57 2.56
N LYS A 101 -7.87 -23.44 2.50
CA LYS A 101 -9.01 -23.19 3.39
C LYS A 101 -10.26 -23.91 2.84
N PRO A 102 -11.11 -24.51 3.69
CA PRO A 102 -12.37 -25.12 3.27
C PRO A 102 -13.27 -24.11 2.56
N ALA A 103 -13.84 -24.50 1.42
CA ALA A 103 -14.76 -23.67 0.68
C ALA A 103 -16.06 -23.47 1.47
N VAL A 104 -16.60 -22.25 1.42
CA VAL A 104 -17.89 -21.90 2.04
C VAL A 104 -18.88 -21.50 0.96
N TYR A 105 -19.82 -22.39 0.67
CA TYR A 105 -20.84 -22.17 -0.35
C TYR A 105 -22.04 -23.11 -0.14
N SER A 106 -23.18 -22.79 -0.75
CA SER A 106 -24.42 -23.60 -0.63
C SER A 106 -24.92 -23.79 0.81
N GLY A 107 -24.59 -22.82 1.69
CA GLY A 107 -24.98 -22.84 3.10
C GLY A 107 -24.20 -23.82 3.96
N LYS A 108 -23.05 -24.33 3.48
CA LYS A 108 -22.20 -25.30 4.18
C LYS A 108 -20.74 -24.87 4.15
N ILE A 109 -19.96 -25.38 5.10
CA ILE A 109 -18.50 -25.34 5.10
C ILE A 109 -18.01 -26.73 4.70
N TRP A 110 -17.29 -26.82 3.58
CA TRP A 110 -16.87 -28.08 2.97
C TRP A 110 -15.56 -28.56 3.61
N ASN A 111 -15.63 -28.90 4.89
CA ASN A 111 -14.47 -29.24 5.74
C ASN A 111 -14.32 -30.74 6.03
N GLY A 112 -15.14 -31.60 5.43
CA GLY A 112 -15.13 -33.05 5.68
C GLY A 112 -15.84 -33.49 6.97
N SER A 113 -16.58 -32.61 7.63
CA SER A 113 -17.28 -32.93 8.89
C SER A 113 -18.45 -33.91 8.74
N SER A 114 -18.98 -34.11 7.53
CA SER A 114 -20.06 -35.06 7.26
C SER A 114 -20.04 -35.57 5.81
N PRO A 115 -20.71 -36.70 5.51
CA PRO A 115 -20.86 -37.19 4.12
C PRO A 115 -21.51 -36.17 3.17
N GLU A 116 -22.34 -35.26 3.69
CA GLU A 116 -22.98 -34.21 2.91
C GLU A 116 -22.16 -32.91 2.80
N ALA A 117 -20.99 -32.85 3.42
CA ALA A 117 -20.04 -31.75 3.38
C ALA A 117 -18.60 -32.30 3.29
N PRO A 118 -18.26 -33.06 2.23
CA PRO A 118 -16.91 -33.57 2.03
C PRO A 118 -15.91 -32.42 1.96
N LEU A 119 -14.63 -32.70 2.24
CA LEU A 119 -13.59 -31.69 2.19
C LEU A 119 -13.41 -31.18 0.75
N LYS A 120 -13.70 -29.90 0.53
CA LYS A 120 -13.34 -29.16 -0.68
C LYS A 120 -12.68 -27.86 -0.26
N THR A 121 -11.49 -27.60 -0.79
CA THR A 121 -10.76 -26.35 -0.52
C THR A 121 -10.91 -25.38 -1.70
N TYR A 122 -10.67 -24.09 -1.48
CA TYR A 122 -10.75 -23.12 -2.58
C TYR A 122 -9.76 -23.43 -3.71
N GLY A 123 -8.59 -24.02 -3.40
CA GLY A 123 -7.59 -24.41 -4.39
C GLY A 123 -8.08 -25.44 -5.41
N GLN A 124 -9.12 -26.22 -5.10
CA GLN A 124 -9.72 -27.17 -6.04
C GLN A 124 -10.51 -26.48 -7.16
N PHE A 125 -10.83 -25.19 -7.01
CA PHE A 125 -11.63 -24.41 -7.97
C PHE A 125 -10.77 -23.47 -8.84
N GLU A 126 -9.49 -23.78 -9.02
CA GLU A 126 -8.55 -23.02 -9.87
C GLU A 126 -9.07 -22.88 -11.30
N ARG A 127 -9.67 -23.96 -11.85
CA ARG A 127 -10.32 -23.94 -13.17
C ARG A 127 -11.41 -22.88 -13.24
N GLU A 128 -12.34 -22.91 -12.29
CA GLU A 128 -13.49 -22.00 -12.25
C GLU A 128 -13.05 -20.54 -12.07
N VAL A 129 -12.01 -20.28 -11.26
CA VAL A 129 -11.44 -18.93 -11.12
C VAL A 129 -10.86 -18.42 -12.44
N ARG A 130 -10.02 -19.22 -13.12
CA ARG A 130 -9.41 -18.82 -14.41
C ARG A 130 -10.44 -18.59 -15.51
N LEU A 131 -11.44 -19.46 -15.60
CA LEU A 131 -12.53 -19.30 -16.56
C LEU A 131 -13.42 -18.10 -16.24
N ALA A 132 -13.75 -17.87 -14.98
CA ALA A 132 -14.54 -16.72 -14.57
C ALA A 132 -13.78 -15.40 -14.76
N PHE A 133 -12.46 -15.37 -14.54
CA PHE A 133 -11.62 -14.22 -14.83
C PHE A 133 -11.65 -13.89 -16.33
N LYS A 134 -11.38 -14.90 -17.17
CA LYS A 134 -11.45 -14.77 -18.62
C LYS A 134 -12.83 -14.27 -19.08
N ALA A 135 -13.90 -14.86 -18.55
CA ALA A 135 -15.28 -14.50 -18.86
C ALA A 135 -15.61 -13.05 -18.46
N LEU A 136 -15.18 -12.60 -17.28
CA LEU A 136 -15.40 -11.23 -16.83
C LEU A 136 -14.64 -10.21 -17.70
N MET A 137 -13.38 -10.51 -18.06
CA MET A 137 -12.61 -9.67 -18.99
C MET A 137 -13.22 -9.66 -20.39
N GLN A 138 -13.74 -10.79 -20.87
CA GLN A 138 -14.45 -10.87 -22.14
C GLN A 138 -15.68 -9.98 -22.15
N VAL A 139 -16.56 -10.08 -21.14
CA VAL A 139 -17.75 -9.22 -21.01
C VAL A 139 -17.35 -7.74 -20.98
N MET A 140 -16.27 -7.39 -20.28
CA MET A 140 -15.79 -6.01 -20.23
C MET A 140 -15.21 -5.51 -21.56
N LEU A 141 -14.57 -6.39 -22.33
CA LEU A 141 -14.04 -6.10 -23.66
C LEU A 141 -15.15 -5.98 -24.73
N ASP A 142 -16.19 -6.81 -24.63
CA ASP A 142 -17.33 -6.74 -25.54
C ASP A 142 -18.15 -5.44 -25.35
N GLY A 143 -18.09 -4.87 -24.15
CA GLY A 143 -18.85 -3.68 -23.80
C GLY A 143 -20.35 -3.96 -23.63
N ASP A 144 -21.12 -2.88 -23.48
CA ASP A 144 -22.58 -2.98 -23.48
C ASP A 144 -23.13 -3.36 -24.86
N TYR A 145 -24.45 -3.50 -25.00
CA TYR A 145 -25.08 -3.85 -26.28
C TYR A 145 -24.74 -2.88 -27.43
N TRP A 146 -24.33 -1.66 -27.11
CA TRP A 146 -23.90 -0.62 -28.04
C TRP A 146 -22.37 -0.54 -28.19
N GLY A 147 -21.61 -1.44 -27.54
CA GLY A 147 -20.16 -1.49 -27.55
C GLY A 147 -19.49 -0.47 -26.61
N LYS A 148 -20.24 0.10 -25.66
CA LYS A 148 -19.69 1.07 -24.69
C LYS A 148 -18.97 0.36 -23.55
N PRO A 149 -17.87 0.94 -23.04
CA PRO A 149 -17.20 0.39 -21.87
C PRO A 149 -18.09 0.47 -20.62
N PHE A 150 -17.94 -0.52 -19.74
CA PHE A 150 -18.56 -0.50 -18.42
C PHE A 150 -17.74 0.33 -17.43
N ASN A 151 -18.44 1.17 -16.65
CA ASN A 151 -17.81 1.97 -15.59
C ASN A 151 -17.71 1.19 -14.26
N PHE A 152 -18.59 0.22 -14.06
CA PHE A 152 -18.75 -0.57 -12.84
C PHE A 152 -19.09 -2.05 -13.18
N PRO A 153 -18.89 -2.98 -12.23
CA PRO A 153 -18.01 -2.81 -11.08
C PRO A 153 -16.58 -2.55 -11.55
N LYS A 154 -15.82 -1.78 -10.79
CA LYS A 154 -14.41 -1.54 -11.11
C LYS A 154 -13.63 -2.85 -11.00
N PRO A 155 -13.00 -3.33 -12.08
CA PRO A 155 -12.09 -4.46 -12.01
C PRO A 155 -10.76 -4.01 -11.39
N GLU A 156 -10.46 -4.45 -10.18
CA GLU A 156 -9.19 -4.19 -9.49
C GLU A 156 -8.32 -5.44 -9.61
N ILE A 157 -7.41 -5.45 -10.58
CA ILE A 157 -6.53 -6.59 -10.87
C ILE A 157 -5.38 -6.57 -9.89
N SER A 158 -5.28 -7.61 -9.07
CA SER A 158 -4.17 -7.74 -8.12
C SER A 158 -2.94 -8.27 -8.83
N ILE A 159 -1.81 -7.56 -8.68
CA ILE A 159 -0.48 -8.00 -9.12
C ILE A 159 0.26 -8.43 -7.85
N GLU A 160 0.18 -9.73 -7.54
CA GLU A 160 0.71 -10.32 -6.31
C GLU A 160 1.87 -11.28 -6.59
N PRO A 161 2.79 -11.48 -5.63
CA PRO A 161 3.90 -12.41 -5.78
C PRO A 161 3.47 -13.83 -6.19
N ASP A 162 2.29 -14.25 -5.74
CA ASP A 162 1.68 -15.57 -6.03
C ASP A 162 1.49 -15.84 -7.52
N PHE A 163 1.25 -14.80 -8.33
CA PHE A 163 0.89 -14.93 -9.74
C PHE A 163 1.96 -14.36 -10.68
N MET A 164 3.12 -13.97 -10.13
CA MET A 164 4.27 -13.55 -10.95
C MET A 164 5.02 -14.73 -11.58
N LYS A 165 4.72 -15.95 -11.12
CA LYS A 165 5.26 -17.20 -11.64
C LYS A 165 4.10 -18.11 -12.03
N GLU A 166 4.23 -18.76 -13.19
CA GLU A 166 3.25 -19.73 -13.67
C GLU A 166 3.23 -21.01 -12.82
N ASP A 167 2.05 -21.59 -12.66
CA ASP A 167 1.91 -22.96 -12.20
C ASP A 167 2.09 -23.92 -13.38
N LEU A 168 3.34 -24.26 -13.68
CA LEU A 168 3.70 -25.10 -14.82
C LEU A 168 3.04 -26.50 -14.77
N ALA A 169 2.87 -27.05 -13.57
CA ALA A 169 2.26 -28.37 -13.40
C ALA A 169 0.76 -28.31 -13.70
N PHE A 170 0.06 -27.31 -13.17
CA PHE A 170 -1.36 -27.09 -13.48
C PHE A 170 -1.58 -26.78 -14.96
N ASN A 171 -0.77 -25.89 -15.54
CA ASN A 171 -0.87 -25.51 -16.95
C ASN A 171 -0.63 -26.72 -17.88
N ALA A 172 0.32 -27.59 -17.56
CA ALA A 172 0.55 -28.82 -18.33
C ALA A 172 -0.60 -29.82 -18.22
N ALA A 173 -1.26 -29.90 -17.06
CA ALA A 173 -2.43 -30.76 -16.84
C ALA A 173 -3.71 -30.20 -17.48
N HIS A 174 -3.78 -28.88 -17.70
CA HIS A 174 -4.95 -28.17 -18.21
C HIS A 174 -4.59 -27.22 -19.38
N PRO A 175 -4.13 -27.76 -20.52
CA PRO A 175 -3.63 -26.94 -21.64
C PRO A 175 -4.71 -26.09 -22.33
N ASP A 176 -5.98 -26.37 -22.08
CA ASP A 176 -7.14 -25.63 -22.57
C ASP A 176 -7.48 -24.39 -21.72
N LEU A 177 -6.92 -24.29 -20.51
CA LEU A 177 -7.11 -23.16 -19.62
C LEU A 177 -6.05 -22.07 -19.86
N PRO A 178 -6.41 -20.79 -19.74
CA PRO A 178 -5.45 -19.71 -19.86
C PRO A 178 -4.43 -19.75 -18.71
N SER A 179 -3.17 -19.42 -19.03
CA SER A 179 -2.11 -19.20 -18.04
C SER A 179 -2.34 -17.88 -17.27
N TYR A 180 -1.59 -17.63 -16.19
CA TYR A 180 -1.70 -16.35 -15.49
C TYR A 180 -1.27 -15.18 -16.38
N GLN A 181 -0.25 -15.38 -17.21
CA GLN A 181 0.20 -14.41 -18.19
C GLN A 181 -0.86 -14.13 -19.26
N ASP A 182 -1.58 -15.15 -19.76
CA ASP A 182 -2.68 -14.95 -20.70
C ASP A 182 -3.80 -14.11 -20.08
N LEU A 183 -4.12 -14.37 -18.81
CA LEU A 183 -5.14 -13.63 -18.07
C LEU A 183 -4.73 -12.18 -17.82
N TYR A 184 -3.48 -11.94 -17.40
CA TYR A 184 -2.96 -10.57 -17.30
C TYR A 184 -2.98 -9.87 -18.65
N LEU A 185 -2.58 -10.53 -19.74
CA LEU A 185 -2.61 -9.92 -21.07
C LEU A 185 -4.03 -9.48 -21.46
N LEU A 186 -5.09 -10.22 -21.08
CA LEU A 186 -6.48 -9.78 -21.28
C LEU A 186 -6.79 -8.47 -20.53
N THR A 187 -6.25 -8.30 -19.31
CA THR A 187 -6.43 -7.06 -18.55
C THR A 187 -5.75 -5.87 -19.22
N PHE A 188 -4.56 -6.06 -19.79
CA PHE A 188 -3.86 -5.00 -20.53
C PHE A 188 -4.47 -4.73 -21.91
N LYS A 189 -5.09 -5.74 -22.55
CA LYS A 189 -5.95 -5.54 -23.73
C LYS A 189 -7.13 -4.63 -23.39
N LEU A 190 -7.81 -4.89 -22.27
CA LEU A 190 -8.90 -4.02 -21.79
C LEU A 190 -8.38 -2.60 -21.52
N ALA A 191 -7.17 -2.47 -20.93
CA ALA A 191 -6.56 -1.17 -20.64
C ALA A 191 -6.25 -0.37 -21.92
N ALA A 192 -5.71 -1.03 -22.93
CA ALA A 192 -5.44 -0.43 -24.24
C ALA A 192 -6.76 -0.03 -24.95
N GLU A 193 -7.80 -0.84 -24.84
CA GLU A 193 -9.07 -0.60 -25.55
C GLU A 193 -9.89 0.52 -24.89
N TYR A 194 -10.06 0.48 -23.57
CA TYR A 194 -10.99 1.35 -22.85
C TYR A 194 -10.38 2.17 -21.71
N GLY A 195 -9.09 2.02 -21.41
CA GLY A 195 -8.46 2.70 -20.27
C GLY A 195 -8.97 2.23 -18.92
N THR A 196 -9.29 0.95 -18.79
CA THR A 196 -9.65 0.19 -17.59
C THR A 196 -9.04 -1.20 -17.78
N PRO A 197 -8.55 -1.96 -16.80
CA PRO A 197 -8.90 -1.97 -15.39
C PRO A 197 -7.99 -1.09 -14.52
N TYR A 198 -8.05 -1.33 -13.22
CA TYR A 198 -7.13 -0.79 -12.23
C TYR A 198 -6.19 -1.91 -11.79
N PHE A 199 -4.96 -1.57 -11.47
CA PHE A 199 -3.94 -2.51 -11.05
C PHE A 199 -3.55 -2.23 -9.62
N ASP A 200 -3.85 -3.18 -8.73
CA ASP A 200 -3.47 -3.20 -7.33
C ASP A 200 -2.13 -3.93 -7.21
N ASN A 201 -1.07 -3.15 -7.09
CA ASN A 201 0.29 -3.66 -7.03
C ASN A 201 0.64 -4.03 -5.58
N GLN A 202 0.77 -5.32 -5.36
CA GLN A 202 1.04 -5.93 -4.07
C GLN A 202 2.52 -6.40 -3.97
N LEU A 203 3.34 -6.18 -5.01
CA LEU A 203 4.76 -6.52 -5.01
C LEU A 203 5.65 -5.68 -4.09
N PRO A 204 5.41 -4.36 -3.91
CA PRO A 204 6.25 -3.56 -3.03
C PRO A 204 6.19 -4.09 -1.60
N ALA A 205 7.35 -4.22 -0.95
CA ALA A 205 7.46 -4.80 0.39
C ALA A 205 6.49 -4.16 1.41
N TYR A 206 6.25 -2.86 1.27
CA TYR A 206 5.38 -2.11 2.17
C TYR A 206 3.89 -2.52 2.11
N ARG A 207 3.49 -3.27 1.08
CA ARG A 207 2.11 -3.77 0.90
C ARG A 207 1.85 -5.07 1.68
N GLY A 208 2.91 -5.79 2.07
CA GLY A 208 2.81 -6.98 2.92
C GLY A 208 2.09 -8.18 2.29
N ALA A 209 2.05 -8.30 0.96
CA ALA A 209 1.37 -9.41 0.30
C ALA A 209 2.25 -10.64 0.10
N GLY A 210 1.62 -11.82 0.14
CA GLY A 210 2.27 -13.11 -0.10
C GLY A 210 2.99 -13.71 1.12
N GLU A 211 3.18 -12.93 2.18
CA GLU A 211 3.83 -13.37 3.41
C GLU A 211 3.01 -12.84 4.59
N GLY A 212 2.50 -13.74 5.45
CA GLY A 212 2.66 -13.44 6.87
C GLY A 212 4.16 -13.27 7.02
N ILE A 213 4.61 -12.06 7.34
CA ILE A 213 6.02 -11.72 7.44
C ILE A 213 6.55 -12.43 8.68
N SER A 214 6.71 -13.74 8.57
CA SER A 214 7.58 -14.50 9.43
C SER A 214 9.01 -14.07 9.07
N CYS A 215 9.42 -12.92 9.60
CA CYS A 215 10.75 -12.39 9.46
C CYS A 215 11.73 -13.38 10.09
N TYR A 216 12.42 -14.19 9.29
CA TYR A 216 13.49 -15.09 9.74
C TYR A 216 14.83 -14.35 9.83
N GLN A 217 14.82 -13.08 10.22
CA GLN A 217 15.96 -12.17 10.15
C GLN A 217 16.46 -11.87 11.56
N CYS A 218 17.30 -12.74 12.12
CA CYS A 218 17.63 -12.67 13.54
C CYS A 218 19.08 -13.07 13.84
N LEU A 219 19.59 -12.57 14.97
CA LEU A 219 20.88 -12.87 15.58
C LEU A 219 20.83 -14.17 16.39
N ALA A 220 22.00 -14.79 16.61
CA ALA A 220 22.14 -15.84 17.61
C ALA A 220 21.91 -15.30 19.04
N GLY A 221 21.38 -16.13 19.94
CA GLY A 221 21.03 -15.68 21.31
C GLY A 221 22.20 -15.19 22.16
N ASP A 222 23.39 -15.72 21.90
CA ASP A 222 24.63 -15.35 22.57
C ASP A 222 25.38 -14.19 21.89
N GLU A 223 24.78 -13.51 20.90
CA GLU A 223 25.29 -12.23 20.41
C GLU A 223 25.16 -11.16 21.50
N LEU A 224 26.27 -10.45 21.72
CA LEU A 224 26.34 -9.36 22.68
C LEU A 224 25.89 -8.07 22.02
N VAL A 225 24.95 -7.38 22.65
CA VAL A 225 24.37 -6.15 22.11
C VAL A 225 24.52 -4.99 23.11
N PRO A 226 25.01 -3.82 22.65
CA PRO A 226 25.02 -2.61 23.46
C PRO A 226 23.63 -1.99 23.51
N PHE A 227 23.19 -1.56 24.69
CA PHE A 227 21.97 -0.77 24.87
C PHE A 227 22.10 0.19 26.06
N ALA A 228 21.35 1.30 26.05
CA ALA A 228 21.22 2.22 27.16
C ALA A 228 19.76 2.31 27.61
N GLY A 229 19.53 2.11 28.92
CA GLY A 229 18.23 2.30 29.55
C GLY A 229 17.96 3.76 29.92
N ALA A 230 16.96 4.00 30.76
CA ALA A 230 16.56 5.34 31.21
C ALA A 230 17.66 6.11 31.99
N SER A 231 18.70 5.43 32.48
CA SER A 231 19.85 6.05 33.14
C SER A 231 20.91 6.57 32.17
N GLU A 232 20.72 6.40 30.86
CA GLU A 232 21.64 6.75 29.76
C GLU A 232 23.05 6.11 29.83
N GLU A 233 23.30 5.24 30.82
CA GLU A 233 24.52 4.44 30.90
C GLU A 233 24.46 3.27 29.92
N MET A 234 25.50 3.14 29.09
CA MET A 234 25.63 2.06 28.11
C MET A 234 26.00 0.74 28.78
N GLN A 235 25.20 -0.29 28.52
CA GLN A 235 25.38 -1.65 29.00
C GLN A 235 25.59 -2.59 27.80
N ILE A 236 26.34 -3.67 28.00
CA ILE A 236 26.43 -4.78 27.04
C ILE A 236 25.86 -6.01 27.72
N GLU A 237 24.94 -6.68 27.05
CA GLU A 237 24.32 -7.92 27.52
C GLU A 237 24.14 -8.86 26.34
N ARG A 238 23.99 -10.17 26.61
CA ARG A 238 23.57 -11.10 25.57
C ARG A 238 22.12 -10.82 25.21
N ILE A 239 21.79 -10.93 23.93
CA ILE A 239 20.43 -10.61 23.46
C ILE A 239 19.37 -11.56 24.05
N ASP A 240 19.73 -12.81 24.34
CA ASP A 240 18.85 -13.77 25.02
C ASP A 240 18.59 -13.41 26.49
N GLU A 241 19.61 -13.07 27.26
CA GLU A 241 19.49 -12.61 28.65
C GLU A 241 18.71 -11.30 28.74
N LEU A 242 18.97 -10.38 27.81
CA LEU A 242 18.26 -9.11 27.69
C LEU A 242 16.76 -9.33 27.38
N PHE A 243 16.44 -10.29 26.51
CA PHE A 243 15.07 -10.71 26.23
C PHE A 243 14.38 -11.26 27.47
N GLU A 244 15.01 -12.21 28.19
CA GLU A 244 14.44 -12.81 29.41
C GLU A 244 14.17 -11.77 30.49
N ARG A 245 15.03 -10.76 30.60
CA ARG A 245 14.83 -9.63 31.51
C ARG A 245 13.65 -8.75 31.08
N ALA A 246 13.54 -8.44 29.79
CA ALA A 246 12.43 -7.64 29.26
C ALA A 246 11.08 -8.39 29.36
N ALA A 247 11.08 -9.69 29.11
CA ALA A 247 9.88 -10.55 29.15
C ALA A 247 9.21 -10.58 30.53
N LYS A 248 9.98 -10.38 31.62
CA LYS A 248 9.42 -10.24 32.99
C LYS A 248 8.46 -9.06 33.15
N ASN A 249 8.58 -8.03 32.31
CA ASN A 249 7.73 -6.84 32.32
C ASN A 249 6.56 -6.93 31.33
N GLY A 250 6.47 -8.00 30.54
CA GLY A 250 5.42 -8.22 29.54
C GLY A 250 5.96 -8.96 28.32
N LEU A 251 5.24 -10.00 27.91
CA LEU A 251 5.55 -10.84 26.77
C LEU A 251 4.31 -10.96 25.89
N ASP A 252 4.41 -10.54 24.64
CA ASP A 252 3.39 -10.77 23.61
C ASP A 252 3.88 -11.90 22.71
N VAL A 253 3.01 -12.85 22.33
CA VAL A 253 3.37 -13.95 21.43
C VAL A 253 2.50 -13.89 20.20
N ASP A 254 3.11 -13.82 19.02
CA ASP A 254 2.40 -13.81 17.76
C ASP A 254 1.91 -15.23 17.37
N PRO A 255 0.98 -15.35 16.41
CA PRO A 255 0.48 -16.65 15.96
C PRO A 255 1.53 -17.55 15.27
N ASN A 256 2.68 -17.01 14.88
CA ASN A 256 3.80 -17.72 14.26
C ASN A 256 4.84 -18.21 15.28
N GLY A 257 4.58 -18.01 16.59
CA GLY A 257 5.47 -18.40 17.68
C GLY A 257 6.66 -17.46 17.88
N VAL A 258 6.57 -16.22 17.38
CA VAL A 258 7.50 -15.13 17.71
C VAL A 258 7.06 -14.54 19.05
N GLU A 259 7.97 -14.51 20.00
CA GLU A 259 7.76 -13.88 21.29
C GLU A 259 8.39 -12.49 21.28
N PHE A 260 7.66 -11.48 21.73
CA PHE A 260 8.08 -10.09 21.79
C PHE A 260 8.09 -9.59 23.24
N ALA A 261 9.27 -9.19 23.69
CA ALA A 261 9.50 -8.61 25.01
C ALA A 261 9.62 -7.09 24.89
N LYS A 262 8.68 -6.35 25.51
CA LYS A 262 8.66 -4.88 25.49
C LYS A 262 9.84 -4.31 26.28
N LEU A 263 10.63 -3.46 25.63
CA LEU A 263 11.75 -2.75 26.23
C LEU A 263 11.96 -1.42 25.53
N SER A 264 11.73 -0.31 26.23
CA SER A 264 12.09 1.02 25.75
C SER A 264 13.53 1.35 26.17
N ALA A 265 14.45 1.29 25.22
CA ALA A 265 15.86 1.57 25.41
C ALA A 265 16.47 2.15 24.13
N TYR A 266 17.75 2.53 24.18
CA TYR A 266 18.49 3.07 23.06
C TYR A 266 19.60 2.11 22.64
N THR A 267 19.90 2.03 21.35
CA THR A 267 21.02 1.25 20.81
C THR A 267 21.86 2.11 19.86
N PRO A 268 23.20 1.91 19.77
CA PRO A 268 24.01 2.61 18.80
C PRO A 268 23.64 2.19 17.37
N SER A 269 23.48 3.20 16.53
CA SER A 269 23.05 3.06 15.14
C SER A 269 23.78 4.06 14.24
N VAL A 270 23.84 3.78 12.94
CA VAL A 270 24.52 4.62 11.95
C VAL A 270 23.54 5.16 10.90
N ASP A 271 23.65 6.44 10.60
CA ASP A 271 23.02 7.04 9.44
C ASP A 271 23.97 6.88 8.23
N PHE A 272 23.55 6.11 7.22
CA PHE A 272 24.38 5.82 6.04
C PHE A 272 24.42 6.97 5.02
N ASP A 273 23.60 8.01 5.16
CA ASP A 273 23.67 9.23 4.36
C ASP A 273 24.69 10.21 4.96
N THR A 274 24.74 10.33 6.29
CA THR A 274 25.64 11.26 6.99
C THR A 274 26.93 10.61 7.52
N PHE A 275 27.00 9.28 7.54
CA PHE A 275 28.05 8.46 8.14
C PHE A 275 28.33 8.77 9.63
N LYS A 276 27.31 9.26 10.34
CA LYS A 276 27.41 9.58 11.77
C LYS A 276 26.71 8.53 12.61
N ALA A 277 27.32 8.21 13.74
CA ALA A 277 26.74 7.32 14.74
C ALA A 277 25.89 8.11 15.73
N SER A 278 24.77 7.53 16.16
CA SER A 278 23.89 8.11 17.17
C SER A 278 23.17 7.01 17.94
N LEU A 279 22.75 7.31 19.18
CA LEU A 279 21.86 6.42 19.91
C LEU A 279 20.43 6.57 19.36
N ARG A 280 19.83 5.46 18.95
CA ARG A 280 18.46 5.41 18.44
C ARG A 280 17.58 4.59 19.37
N PRO A 281 16.37 5.08 19.69
CA PRO A 281 15.43 4.32 20.50
C PRO A 281 14.98 3.06 19.76
N PHE A 282 14.75 1.98 20.49
CA PHE A 282 14.10 0.75 20.04
C PHE A 282 12.99 0.36 21.03
N LYS A 283 11.98 -0.40 20.57
CA LYS A 283 10.74 -0.64 21.33
C LYS A 283 10.65 -2.02 21.99
N GLY A 284 11.53 -2.94 21.65
CA GLY A 284 11.60 -4.24 22.31
C GLY A 284 12.52 -5.20 21.59
N ILE A 285 12.51 -6.44 22.06
CA ILE A 285 13.31 -7.54 21.50
C ILE A 285 12.36 -8.65 21.16
N MET A 286 12.51 -9.22 19.96
CA MET A 286 11.78 -10.41 19.56
C MET A 286 12.67 -11.65 19.64
N ARG A 287 12.07 -12.81 19.86
CA ARG A 287 12.72 -14.12 19.69
C ARG A 287 11.81 -15.11 18.96
N LYS A 288 12.40 -16.05 18.25
CA LYS A 288 11.66 -17.15 17.58
C LYS A 288 12.49 -18.43 17.61
N SER A 289 11.83 -19.58 17.74
CA SER A 289 12.49 -20.88 17.54
C SER A 289 12.98 -21.00 16.09
N TYR A 290 14.22 -21.41 15.91
CA TYR A 290 14.88 -21.56 14.62
C TYR A 290 15.71 -22.85 14.60
N GLN A 291 15.47 -23.66 13.58
CA GLN A 291 16.23 -24.86 13.28
C GLN A 291 16.75 -24.71 11.85
N GLY A 292 18.06 -24.59 11.68
CA GLY A 292 18.66 -24.30 10.38
C GLY A 292 20.14 -23.97 10.47
N LYS A 293 20.64 -23.20 9.50
CA LYS A 293 22.03 -22.77 9.43
C LYS A 293 22.17 -21.36 9.98
N LEU A 294 23.15 -21.08 10.81
CA LEU A 294 23.63 -19.72 11.06
C LEU A 294 24.87 -19.45 10.23
N LEU A 295 25.02 -18.20 9.80
CA LEU A 295 26.21 -17.69 9.15
C LEU A 295 27.02 -16.89 10.16
N ASN A 296 28.22 -17.37 10.47
CA ASN A 296 29.20 -16.67 11.30
C ASN A 296 30.14 -15.90 10.39
N ILE A 297 29.84 -14.62 10.20
CA ILE A 297 30.61 -13.72 9.32
C ILE A 297 31.77 -13.15 10.14
N ILE A 298 33.00 -13.53 9.79
CA ILE A 298 34.21 -13.13 10.51
C ILE A 298 34.99 -12.12 9.66
N LEU A 299 35.29 -10.97 10.26
CA LEU A 299 36.03 -9.87 9.62
C LEU A 299 37.54 -10.02 9.82
N THR A 300 38.34 -9.32 9.03
CA THR A 300 39.81 -9.39 9.09
C THR A 300 40.42 -9.01 10.43
N THR A 301 39.69 -8.29 11.28
CA THR A 301 40.11 -7.89 12.64
C THR A 301 39.70 -8.90 13.72
N GLY A 302 39.08 -10.02 13.35
CA GLY A 302 38.51 -10.98 14.30
C GLY A 302 37.11 -10.61 14.82
N ARG A 303 36.62 -9.39 14.54
CA ARG A 303 35.21 -9.02 14.78
C ARG A 303 34.29 -9.95 13.99
N ARG A 304 33.13 -10.29 14.55
CA ARG A 304 32.19 -11.22 13.93
C ARG A 304 30.74 -10.86 14.23
N ILE A 305 29.83 -11.46 13.47
CA ILE A 305 28.40 -11.45 13.75
C ILE A 305 27.80 -12.78 13.31
N ARG A 306 26.96 -13.40 14.13
CA ARG A 306 26.22 -14.62 13.78
C ARG A 306 24.76 -14.33 13.55
N VAL A 307 24.31 -14.67 12.36
CA VAL A 307 22.99 -14.29 11.85
C VAL A 307 22.38 -15.42 11.04
N THR A 308 21.06 -15.41 10.91
CA THR A 308 20.37 -16.29 9.96
C THR A 308 20.72 -15.91 8.51
N PRO A 309 20.60 -16.82 7.53
CA PRO A 309 21.01 -16.57 6.14
C PRO A 309 20.25 -15.42 5.48
N ASP A 310 19.01 -15.17 5.91
CA ASP A 310 18.16 -14.09 5.41
C ASP A 310 18.30 -12.78 6.19
N HIS A 311 19.13 -12.74 7.25
CA HIS A 311 19.33 -11.54 8.06
C HIS A 311 19.97 -10.42 7.23
N PRO A 312 19.46 -9.19 7.33
CA PRO A 312 20.01 -8.09 6.58
C PRO A 312 21.35 -7.61 7.14
N VAL A 313 22.34 -7.55 6.27
CA VAL A 313 23.67 -7.00 6.53
C VAL A 313 23.98 -5.93 5.50
N PHE A 314 24.99 -5.11 5.77
CA PHE A 314 25.39 -4.04 4.86
C PHE A 314 26.75 -4.34 4.24
N THR A 315 26.90 -4.12 2.93
CA THR A 315 28.19 -4.24 2.24
C THR A 315 28.52 -2.98 1.46
N LEU A 316 29.80 -2.65 1.32
CA LEU A 316 30.28 -1.47 0.61
C LEU A 316 30.28 -1.71 -0.90
N GLU A 317 29.47 -0.94 -1.63
CA GLU A 317 29.38 -0.91 -3.08
C GLU A 317 29.89 0.42 -3.65
N SER A 318 30.00 0.52 -4.99
CA SER A 318 30.61 1.66 -5.70
C SER A 318 30.02 3.06 -5.36
N GLY A 319 28.83 3.10 -4.74
CA GLY A 319 28.10 4.30 -4.32
C GLY A 319 27.90 4.51 -2.81
N GLY A 320 28.19 3.52 -1.94
CA GLY A 320 27.86 3.58 -0.51
C GLY A 320 27.66 2.20 0.10
N PHE A 321 27.15 2.14 1.34
CA PHE A 321 26.74 0.85 1.94
C PHE A 321 25.34 0.48 1.48
N GLU A 322 25.19 -0.71 0.92
CA GLU A 322 23.92 -1.25 0.47
C GLU A 322 23.52 -2.46 1.34
N LYS A 323 22.21 -2.65 1.52
CA LYS A 323 21.64 -3.74 2.32
C LYS A 323 21.54 -5.00 1.46
N LYS A 324 22.11 -6.12 1.91
CA LYS A 324 22.00 -7.46 1.32
C LYS A 324 21.59 -8.47 2.39
N THR A 325 21.19 -9.67 2.00
CA THR A 325 21.01 -10.77 2.97
C THR A 325 22.35 -11.42 3.31
N ALA A 326 22.49 -11.98 4.51
CA ALA A 326 23.74 -12.57 4.98
C ALA A 326 24.26 -13.69 4.06
N LYS A 327 23.38 -14.47 3.43
CA LYS A 327 23.73 -15.52 2.46
C LYS A 327 24.29 -14.99 1.13
N GLU A 328 24.04 -13.72 0.82
CA GLU A 328 24.56 -13.05 -0.37
C GLU A 328 25.94 -12.43 -0.12
N VAL A 329 26.42 -12.43 1.13
CA VAL A 329 27.75 -11.90 1.46
C VAL A 329 28.82 -12.89 1.04
N GLU A 330 29.85 -12.38 0.38
CA GLU A 330 31.01 -13.17 -0.04
C GLU A 330 32.28 -12.76 0.72
N ALA A 331 33.20 -13.73 0.90
CA ALA A 331 34.51 -13.43 1.45
C ALA A 331 35.25 -12.42 0.55
N GLY A 332 35.75 -11.34 1.14
CA GLY A 332 36.37 -10.23 0.41
C GLY A 332 35.51 -8.97 0.30
N GLU A 333 34.20 -9.05 0.54
CA GLU A 333 33.34 -7.86 0.66
C GLU A 333 33.63 -7.08 1.94
N PHE A 334 33.18 -5.81 2.03
CA PHE A 334 33.44 -4.95 3.18
C PHE A 334 32.17 -4.59 3.94
N ILE A 335 32.15 -4.85 5.24
CA ILE A 335 31.01 -4.61 6.14
C ILE A 335 31.28 -3.37 7.00
N PRO A 336 30.27 -2.51 7.26
CA PRO A 336 30.41 -1.35 8.12
C PRO A 336 30.59 -1.74 9.59
N VAL A 337 31.55 -1.08 10.24
CA VAL A 337 31.89 -1.26 11.65
C VAL A 337 32.12 0.09 12.30
N LEU A 338 31.46 0.34 13.42
CA LEU A 338 31.50 1.62 14.14
C LEU A 338 32.90 1.89 14.75
N ASN A 339 33.39 3.13 14.63
CA ASN A 339 34.66 3.61 15.17
C ASN A 339 34.45 4.28 16.55
N ARG A 340 35.41 4.24 17.48
CA ARG A 340 35.32 5.04 18.74
C ARG A 340 36.19 6.29 18.64
N PRO A 341 35.63 7.48 18.98
CA PRO A 341 35.83 8.01 20.33
C PRO A 341 34.65 8.73 21.06
N ASP A 342 33.50 9.00 20.44
CA ASP A 342 32.59 10.06 20.93
C ASP A 342 31.43 9.59 21.83
N LEU A 343 31.01 8.32 21.72
CA LEU A 343 29.77 7.81 22.32
C LEU A 343 29.94 7.15 23.71
N ALA A 344 31.14 7.22 24.32
CA ALA A 344 31.45 6.57 25.60
C ALA A 344 31.04 5.07 25.69
N LEU A 345 30.98 4.37 24.55
CA LEU A 345 30.49 2.99 24.46
C LEU A 345 31.56 2.00 24.95
N PRO A 346 31.29 1.06 25.87
CA PRO A 346 32.14 -0.10 26.04
C PRO A 346 31.93 -1.01 24.82
N PHE A 347 32.94 -1.14 23.95
CA PHE A 347 33.00 -2.20 22.92
C PHE A 347 34.04 -3.23 23.35
N ILE A 348 33.78 -4.50 23.06
CA ILE A 348 34.75 -5.57 23.26
C ILE A 348 35.75 -5.50 22.12
N ILE A 349 36.97 -5.06 22.43
CA ILE A 349 38.09 -5.12 21.49
C ILE A 349 38.69 -6.52 21.64
N LEU A 350 38.45 -7.37 20.65
CA LEU A 350 39.21 -8.61 20.51
C LEU A 350 40.65 -8.22 20.15
N ARG A 351 41.53 -8.16 21.15
CA ARG A 351 42.97 -8.27 20.91
C ARG A 351 43.24 -9.76 20.77
N ASP A 352 43.85 -10.17 19.65
CA ASP A 352 44.24 -11.56 19.42
C ASP A 352 44.91 -12.13 20.67
N GLU A 353 44.28 -13.13 21.29
CA GLU A 353 44.90 -14.03 22.25
C GLU A 353 45.06 -15.39 21.59
N ALA A 354 46.22 -15.58 20.95
CA ALA A 354 46.97 -16.80 21.18
C ALA A 354 48.07 -16.44 22.19
N ASP A 355 47.95 -17.01 23.39
CA ASP A 355 48.88 -17.00 24.54
C ASP A 355 48.95 -15.76 25.46
N LEU A 356 48.36 -15.97 26.64
CA LEU A 356 48.60 -15.30 27.91
C LEU A 356 50.10 -15.36 28.32
N SER A 357 50.76 -14.21 28.50
CA SER A 357 51.60 -13.93 29.69
C SER A 357 52.17 -12.50 29.73
N TYR A 358 52.07 -11.91 30.92
CA TYR A 358 53.01 -10.97 31.54
C TYR A 358 53.35 -9.63 30.85
N GLN A 359 52.74 -8.58 31.42
CA GLN A 359 53.26 -7.24 31.73
C GLN A 359 54.01 -6.41 30.65
N ASP A 360 53.58 -5.15 30.60
CA ASP A 360 54.26 -4.01 29.98
C ASP A 360 54.45 -4.07 28.46
N ARG A 361 53.53 -3.42 27.75
CA ARG A 361 53.84 -2.24 26.91
C ARG A 361 52.57 -1.68 26.27
N VAL A 362 52.36 -0.39 26.48
CA VAL A 362 51.46 0.45 25.69
C VAL A 362 51.89 0.32 24.22
N ILE A 363 51.03 -0.23 23.37
CA ILE A 363 51.20 -0.16 21.92
C ILE A 363 50.38 1.04 21.46
N ASP A 364 51.12 2.07 21.08
CA ASP A 364 50.68 3.25 20.36
C ASP A 364 49.80 2.87 19.17
N CYS A 365 48.61 3.48 19.07
CA CYS A 365 47.68 3.28 17.97
C CYS A 365 48.21 3.98 16.72
N GLY A 366 49.25 3.41 16.11
CA GLY A 366 49.79 3.84 14.83
C GLY A 366 48.90 3.37 13.66
N ASP A 367 48.26 4.32 13.00
CA ASP A 367 47.95 4.35 11.56
C ASP A 367 47.49 3.05 10.87
N LEU A 368 46.35 2.49 11.27
CA LEU A 368 45.63 1.47 10.48
C LEU A 368 44.23 1.96 10.09
N SER A 369 44.20 2.94 9.19
CA SER A 369 43.03 3.44 8.46
C SER A 369 43.19 3.13 6.96
N VAL A 370 42.55 2.09 6.41
CA VAL A 370 42.55 1.87 4.94
C VAL A 370 41.30 1.11 4.44
N CYS A 371 40.52 1.75 3.56
CA CYS A 371 39.99 1.10 2.35
C CYS A 371 39.69 2.10 1.23
N LEU A 372 39.63 1.58 0.00
CA LEU A 372 40.04 2.21 -1.27
C LEU A 372 38.85 2.67 -2.12
N ARG A 373 39.06 3.69 -2.96
CA ARG A 373 38.20 3.99 -4.12
C ARG A 373 39.05 4.01 -5.39
N LEU A 374 38.67 3.23 -6.39
CA LEU A 374 39.26 3.25 -7.74
C LEU A 374 38.69 4.44 -8.52
N LYS A 375 39.55 5.30 -9.07
CA LYS A 375 39.21 6.19 -10.20
C LYS A 375 39.78 5.59 -11.49
N ASN A 376 39.15 5.93 -12.61
CA ASN A 376 39.44 5.48 -13.99
C ASN A 376 40.90 5.59 -14.50
N ASN A 377 41.87 6.04 -13.68
CA ASN A 377 43.31 6.09 -14.03
C ASN A 377 44.25 5.55 -12.91
N GLY A 378 43.77 4.77 -11.93
CA GLY A 378 44.65 3.94 -11.09
C GLY A 378 45.52 4.63 -10.02
N ALA A 379 45.29 5.90 -9.67
CA ALA A 379 45.97 6.57 -8.56
C ALA A 379 45.05 6.76 -7.33
N VAL A 380 45.56 6.45 -6.13
CA VAL A 380 44.85 6.39 -4.82
C VAL A 380 45.16 7.62 -3.96
N GLU A 381 44.13 8.27 -3.38
CA GLU A 381 44.27 9.39 -2.43
C GLU A 381 43.39 9.19 -1.18
N ARG A 382 43.81 9.70 -0.01
CA ARG A 382 43.33 9.34 1.36
C ARG A 382 42.16 10.21 1.86
N GLN A 383 41.07 9.63 2.40
CA GLN A 383 40.05 10.39 3.15
C GLN A 383 39.32 9.53 4.22
N ALA A 384 39.05 10.10 5.39
CA ALA A 384 38.32 9.49 6.52
C ALA A 384 36.78 9.62 6.36
N ILE A 385 36.01 8.58 6.70
CA ILE A 385 34.54 8.56 6.63
C ILE A 385 33.97 8.56 8.06
N GLY A 386 33.76 9.74 8.66
CA GLY A 386 32.95 9.89 9.89
C GLY A 386 33.25 8.92 11.04
N ASP A 387 32.19 8.35 11.63
CA ASP A 387 32.22 7.50 12.83
C ASP A 387 32.31 6.00 12.52
N MET A 388 32.71 5.60 11.31
CA MET A 388 32.62 4.21 10.84
C MET A 388 33.78 3.80 9.93
N HIS A 389 34.12 2.51 9.93
CA HIS A 389 35.09 1.88 9.04
C HIS A 389 34.45 0.74 8.26
N ALA A 390 34.94 0.48 7.06
CA ALA A 390 34.59 -0.73 6.31
C ALA A 390 35.64 -1.81 6.58
N LEU A 391 35.24 -2.96 7.11
CA LEU A 391 36.14 -4.08 7.37
C LEU A 391 35.83 -5.24 6.42
N ARG A 392 36.90 -5.83 5.88
CA ARG A 392 36.78 -6.94 4.93
C ARG A 392 36.31 -8.20 5.62
N VAL A 393 35.39 -8.93 5.01
CA VAL A 393 35.01 -10.30 5.39
C VAL A 393 36.19 -11.22 5.10
N ARG A 394 36.70 -11.89 6.15
CA ARG A 394 37.77 -12.87 6.06
C ARG A 394 37.23 -14.22 5.60
N GLU A 395 36.19 -14.68 6.27
CA GLU A 395 35.54 -15.97 6.04
C GLU A 395 34.11 -15.95 6.59
N ILE A 396 33.29 -16.86 6.09
CA ILE A 396 31.92 -17.08 6.55
C ILE A 396 31.82 -18.56 6.88
N ILE A 397 31.47 -18.88 8.12
CA ILE A 397 31.34 -20.26 8.60
C ILE A 397 29.86 -20.57 8.76
N GLU A 398 29.40 -21.66 8.11
CA GLU A 398 28.05 -22.17 8.30
C GLU A 398 28.02 -23.12 9.51
N GLU A 399 27.10 -22.87 10.44
CA GLU A 399 26.94 -23.64 11.67
C GLU A 399 25.51 -24.20 11.74
N ASP A 400 25.35 -25.50 12.01
CA ASP A 400 24.03 -26.05 12.33
C ASP A 400 23.57 -25.49 13.68
N TYR A 401 22.35 -24.96 13.69
CA TYR A 401 21.78 -24.31 14.87
C TYR A 401 20.35 -24.80 15.12
N ASP A 402 20.08 -25.12 16.38
CA ASP A 402 18.76 -25.48 16.89
C ASP A 402 18.56 -24.73 18.21
N GLY A 403 17.73 -23.70 18.18
CA GLY A 403 17.54 -22.81 19.32
C GLY A 403 16.72 -21.57 18.97
N TYR A 404 16.72 -20.57 19.85
CA TYR A 404 16.06 -19.30 19.57
C TYR A 404 16.99 -18.31 18.87
N VAL A 405 16.45 -17.53 17.95
CA VAL A 405 17.13 -16.38 17.32
C VAL A 405 16.40 -15.10 17.70
N TYR A 406 17.11 -13.98 17.77
CA TYR A 406 16.64 -12.73 18.38
C TYR A 406 16.85 -11.49 17.49
N ASP A 407 16.05 -10.44 17.65
CA ASP A 407 16.28 -9.15 16.96
C ASP A 407 15.76 -7.95 17.77
N MET A 408 16.33 -6.76 17.54
CA MET A 408 15.88 -5.48 18.09
C MET A 408 14.78 -4.86 17.21
N VAL A 409 13.63 -4.57 17.80
CA VAL A 409 12.44 -4.12 17.05
C VAL A 409 12.35 -2.59 17.07
N ASP A 410 12.08 -2.02 15.90
CA ASP A 410 11.77 -0.59 15.69
C ASP A 410 12.89 0.36 16.14
N VAL A 411 14.13 0.11 15.67
CA VAL A 411 15.24 1.06 15.82
C VAL A 411 14.96 2.27 14.94
N ALA A 412 14.61 3.40 15.57
CA ALA A 412 14.06 4.57 14.89
C ALA A 412 15.03 5.19 13.87
N ASP A 413 14.46 5.72 12.79
CA ASP A 413 15.08 6.53 11.71
C ASP A 413 16.09 5.83 10.80
N THR A 414 16.88 4.89 11.33
CA THR A 414 18.04 4.32 10.63
C THR A 414 17.89 2.84 10.29
N HIS A 415 16.97 2.14 10.96
CA HIS A 415 16.67 0.72 10.74
C HIS A 415 17.92 -0.20 10.76
N ASN A 416 18.89 0.14 11.61
CA ASN A 416 20.09 -0.65 11.86
C ASN A 416 20.58 -0.45 13.29
N PHE A 417 21.37 -1.38 13.79
CA PHE A 417 22.07 -1.27 15.07
C PHE A 417 23.42 -1.98 14.97
N CYS A 418 24.26 -1.88 16.00
CA CYS A 418 25.51 -2.62 16.04
C CYS A 418 25.55 -3.63 17.19
N ASN A 419 26.28 -4.74 16.98
CA ASN A 419 26.63 -5.65 18.08
C ASN A 419 27.79 -5.07 18.91
N ALA A 420 28.16 -5.74 20.01
CA ALA A 420 29.20 -5.28 20.93
C ALA A 420 30.62 -5.29 20.33
N LEU A 421 30.79 -5.85 19.13
CA LEU A 421 32.02 -5.79 18.35
C LEU A 421 32.03 -4.60 17.37
N GLY A 422 30.94 -3.82 17.33
CA GLY A 422 30.74 -2.66 16.48
C GLY A 422 30.26 -2.99 15.08
N VAL A 423 29.98 -4.25 14.76
CA VAL A 423 29.49 -4.66 13.42
C VAL A 423 28.08 -4.15 13.25
N VAL A 424 27.84 -3.33 12.22
CA VAL A 424 26.54 -2.72 11.95
C VAL A 424 25.70 -3.70 11.12
N THR A 425 24.49 -3.98 11.59
CA THR A 425 23.54 -4.89 10.96
C THR A 425 22.16 -4.27 10.87
N GLY A 426 21.36 -4.74 9.91
CA GLY A 426 20.00 -4.26 9.74
C GLY A 426 19.08 -4.81 10.83
N ASN A 427 18.03 -4.09 11.16
CA ASN A 427 16.94 -4.66 11.94
C ASN A 427 15.76 -5.08 11.05
N CYS A 428 14.92 -5.97 11.55
CA CYS A 428 13.68 -6.35 10.90
C CYS A 428 12.66 -5.19 10.99
N CYS A 429 12.34 -4.58 9.84
CA CYS A 429 11.29 -3.57 9.72
C CYS A 429 9.92 -4.24 9.56
N ALA A 430 9.50 -5.08 10.52
CA ALA A 430 8.18 -5.68 10.52
C ALA A 430 7.21 -4.85 11.38
N TYR A 431 6.90 -3.62 10.98
CA TYR A 431 5.72 -2.93 11.48
C TYR A 431 5.12 -2.08 10.37
N GLN A 432 4.27 -2.72 9.57
CA GLN A 432 3.42 -2.06 8.60
C GLN A 432 1.99 -2.55 8.80
N PHE A 433 1.07 -1.60 8.99
CA PHE A 433 -0.34 -1.87 9.31
C PHE A 433 -1.13 -2.25 8.05
N ALA A 434 -0.83 -3.43 7.51
CA ALA A 434 -1.86 -4.26 6.91
C ALA A 434 -2.44 -5.16 8.01
N ALA A 435 -3.71 -5.53 7.94
CA ALA A 435 -4.28 -6.59 8.78
C ALA A 435 -3.65 -7.93 8.35
N THR A 436 -2.43 -8.17 8.81
CA THR A 436 -1.68 -9.41 8.62
C THR A 436 -2.06 -10.40 9.73
N ALA A 437 -1.68 -11.66 9.56
CA ALA A 437 -1.82 -12.66 10.64
C ALA A 437 -1.17 -12.20 11.95
N GLU A 438 -0.15 -11.33 11.89
CA GLU A 438 0.60 -10.81 13.03
C GLU A 438 -0.13 -9.70 13.78
N SER A 439 -0.95 -8.88 13.11
CA SER A 439 -1.63 -7.73 13.73
C SER A 439 -3.09 -8.00 14.13
N ASP A 440 -3.65 -9.14 13.71
CA ASP A 440 -5.05 -9.52 13.97
C ASP A 440 -5.14 -10.89 14.68
N ASN A 441 -5.34 -10.86 15.99
CA ASN A 441 -5.50 -12.08 16.81
C ASN A 441 -6.72 -12.94 16.44
N GLN A 442 -7.60 -12.46 15.56
CA GLN A 442 -8.75 -13.20 15.02
C GLN A 442 -8.56 -13.56 13.54
N PHE A 443 -7.37 -13.38 12.96
CA PHE A 443 -7.11 -13.58 11.54
C PHE A 443 -7.48 -14.99 11.05
N GLU A 444 -7.01 -16.04 11.73
CA GLU A 444 -7.35 -17.42 11.37
C GLU A 444 -8.85 -17.73 11.56
N ASP A 445 -9.47 -17.16 12.60
CA ASP A 445 -10.91 -17.30 12.80
C ASP A 445 -11.70 -16.65 11.64
N LYS A 446 -11.24 -15.50 11.13
CA LYS A 446 -11.82 -14.81 9.96
C LYS A 446 -11.60 -15.60 8.68
N LEU A 447 -10.40 -16.14 8.45
CA LEU A 447 -10.11 -17.02 7.30
C LEU A 447 -10.98 -18.28 7.28
N ARG A 448 -11.36 -18.78 8.47
CA ARG A 448 -12.22 -19.94 8.64
C ARG A 448 -13.69 -19.57 8.83
N PHE A 449 -14.07 -18.30 8.81
CA PHE A 449 -15.45 -17.85 9.06
C PHE A 449 -16.06 -18.34 10.38
N LYS A 450 -15.24 -18.47 11.43
CA LYS A 450 -15.68 -18.95 12.75
C LYS A 450 -16.53 -17.89 13.45
N ASP A 451 -17.68 -18.28 13.98
CA ASP A 451 -18.66 -17.40 14.62
C ASP A 451 -19.12 -16.24 13.69
N GLY A 452 -19.13 -16.51 12.37
CA GLY A 452 -19.46 -15.51 11.35
C GLY A 452 -18.40 -14.42 11.16
N LYS A 453 -17.23 -14.51 11.81
CA LYS A 453 -16.12 -13.57 11.63
C LYS A 453 -15.67 -13.53 10.17
N HIS A 454 -15.32 -12.36 9.67
CA HIS A 454 -14.91 -12.13 8.29
C HIS A 454 -14.08 -10.86 8.19
N PHE A 455 -13.40 -10.68 7.06
CA PHE A 455 -12.71 -9.43 6.76
C PHE A 455 -13.73 -8.37 6.35
N SER A 456 -13.67 -7.22 7.03
CA SER A 456 -14.46 -6.04 6.74
C SER A 456 -13.54 -4.84 6.90
N MET A 457 -13.39 -4.08 5.81
CA MET A 457 -12.53 -2.89 5.78
C MET A 457 -13.34 -1.72 5.25
N GLY A 458 -12.99 -0.52 5.69
CA GLY A 458 -13.61 0.70 5.24
C GLY A 458 -13.24 1.89 6.12
N SER A 459 -13.79 3.05 5.79
CA SER A 459 -13.55 4.30 6.50
C SER A 459 -14.85 4.86 7.07
N TRP A 460 -14.78 5.37 8.30
CA TRP A 460 -15.86 6.11 8.96
C TRP A 460 -16.17 7.42 8.27
N GLN A 461 -15.11 8.14 7.89
CA GLN A 461 -15.18 9.49 7.38
C GLN A 461 -13.84 9.90 6.80
N VAL A 462 -13.90 10.68 5.71
CA VAL A 462 -12.74 11.37 5.15
C VAL A 462 -12.88 12.88 5.39
N VAL A 463 -11.86 13.52 5.95
CA VAL A 463 -11.74 14.99 6.05
C VAL A 463 -10.49 15.41 5.27
N SER A 464 -10.58 16.40 4.40
CA SER A 464 -9.45 16.84 3.58
C SER A 464 -8.86 18.17 4.05
N LEU A 465 -7.53 18.25 4.11
CA LEU A 465 -6.78 19.43 4.48
C LEU A 465 -6.51 20.31 3.26
N ASN A 466 -6.69 21.62 3.42
CA ASN A 466 -6.29 22.62 2.41
C ASN A 466 -4.82 23.00 2.64
N CYS A 467 -3.90 22.19 2.10
CA CYS A 467 -2.47 22.37 2.30
C CYS A 467 -1.94 23.73 1.79
N PRO A 468 -2.39 24.28 0.64
CA PRO A 468 -1.99 25.61 0.19
C PRO A 468 -2.27 26.70 1.23
N ARG A 469 -3.43 26.65 1.90
CA ARG A 469 -3.79 27.64 2.92
C ARG A 469 -2.85 27.61 4.12
N ALA A 470 -2.39 26.43 4.55
CA ALA A 470 -1.39 26.32 5.60
C ALA A 470 -0.06 27.02 5.20
N ALA A 471 0.38 26.86 3.94
CA ALA A 471 1.55 27.59 3.44
C ALA A 471 1.34 29.11 3.34
N TYR A 472 0.14 29.57 3.00
CA TYR A 472 -0.19 31.00 2.98
C TYR A 472 -0.01 31.64 4.37
N LEU A 473 -0.45 30.93 5.42
CA LEU A 473 -0.32 31.37 6.80
C LEU A 473 1.13 31.31 7.30
N ALA A 474 1.89 30.31 6.88
CA ALA A 474 3.28 30.11 7.26
C ALA A 474 4.26 31.14 6.65
N ARG A 475 3.90 31.76 5.52
CA ARG A 475 4.69 32.83 4.86
C ARG A 475 6.16 32.46 4.60
N GLY A 476 6.43 31.18 4.30
CA GLY A 476 7.78 30.68 4.01
C GLY A 476 8.55 30.16 5.23
N ASP A 477 7.93 30.11 6.41
CA ASP A 477 8.51 29.52 7.62
C ASP A 477 8.13 28.04 7.77
N ASP A 478 9.13 27.15 7.74
CA ASP A 478 8.93 25.69 7.82
C ASP A 478 8.22 25.27 9.11
N ASP A 479 8.60 25.85 10.26
CA ASP A 479 8.08 25.42 11.56
C ASP A 479 6.60 25.80 11.70
N LEU A 480 6.24 27.01 11.27
CA LEU A 480 4.85 27.45 11.19
C LEU A 480 4.03 26.62 10.20
N LEU A 481 4.60 26.22 9.06
CA LEU A 481 3.90 25.37 8.10
C LEU A 481 3.49 24.04 8.75
N PHE A 482 4.42 23.37 9.43
CA PHE A 482 4.11 22.10 10.09
C PHE A 482 3.16 22.29 11.28
N GLU A 483 3.23 23.41 11.98
CA GLU A 483 2.27 23.76 13.04
C GLU A 483 0.84 23.87 12.49
N TYR A 484 0.62 24.67 11.45
CA TYR A 484 -0.71 24.81 10.85
C TYR A 484 -1.24 23.51 10.24
N LEU A 485 -0.37 22.66 9.67
CA LEU A 485 -0.79 21.33 9.21
C LEU A 485 -1.28 20.45 10.36
N ARG A 486 -0.59 20.47 11.52
CA ARG A 486 -1.01 19.74 12.72
C ARG A 486 -2.33 20.27 13.28
N GLU A 487 -2.52 21.59 13.35
CA GLU A 487 -3.79 22.18 13.80
C GLU A 487 -4.99 21.76 12.94
N LEU A 488 -4.79 21.66 11.63
CA LEU A 488 -5.81 21.15 10.71
C LEU A 488 -6.13 19.68 10.95
N MET A 489 -5.12 18.87 11.32
CA MET A 489 -5.31 17.47 11.70
C MET A 489 -6.06 17.33 13.03
N ASP A 490 -5.71 18.14 14.03
CA ASP A 490 -6.41 18.18 15.32
C ASP A 490 -7.89 18.53 15.13
N THR A 491 -8.17 19.52 14.29
CA THR A 491 -9.54 19.89 13.92
C THR A 491 -10.28 18.73 13.23
N SER A 492 -9.59 17.95 12.41
CA SER A 492 -10.16 16.78 11.74
C SER A 492 -10.58 15.71 12.74
N VAL A 493 -9.78 15.50 13.79
CA VAL A 493 -10.11 14.58 14.89
C VAL A 493 -11.38 15.01 15.62
N GLU A 494 -11.54 16.29 15.91
CA GLU A 494 -12.78 16.79 16.55
C GLU A 494 -14.01 16.53 15.68
N ILE A 495 -13.90 16.69 14.36
CA ILE A 495 -14.97 16.33 13.42
C ILE A 495 -15.27 14.83 13.46
N PHE A 496 -14.24 13.99 13.55
CA PHE A 496 -14.42 12.53 13.65
C PHE A 496 -15.14 12.13 14.94
N LYS A 497 -14.83 12.76 16.08
CA LYS A 497 -15.52 12.53 17.36
C LYS A 497 -17.01 12.87 17.26
N VAL A 498 -17.34 14.05 16.73
CA VAL A 498 -18.74 14.47 16.52
C VAL A 498 -19.48 13.48 15.61
N LYS A 499 -18.83 13.04 14.51
CA LYS A 499 -19.42 12.03 13.62
C LYS A 499 -19.68 10.73 14.37
N ARG A 500 -18.73 10.25 15.17
CA ARG A 500 -18.86 8.99 15.92
C ARG A 500 -19.99 9.05 16.94
N GLU A 501 -20.16 10.17 17.64
CA GLU A 501 -21.28 10.38 18.57
C GLU A 501 -22.65 10.22 17.88
N TRP A 502 -22.83 10.87 16.73
CA TRP A 502 -24.06 10.74 15.93
C TRP A 502 -24.28 9.31 15.42
N MET A 503 -23.22 8.65 14.93
CA MET A 503 -23.32 7.28 14.44
C MET A 503 -23.65 6.28 15.55
N ASN A 504 -23.12 6.47 16.76
CA ASN A 504 -23.46 5.64 17.93
C ASN A 504 -24.97 5.69 18.23
N GLN A 505 -25.61 6.86 18.11
CA GLN A 505 -27.06 6.99 18.27
C GLN A 505 -27.83 6.27 17.14
N ILE A 506 -27.38 6.38 15.90
CA ILE A 506 -27.99 5.70 14.73
C ILE A 506 -27.93 4.17 14.91
N ILE A 507 -26.78 3.64 15.34
CA ILE A 507 -26.57 2.21 15.59
C ILE A 507 -27.44 1.73 16.75
N LYS A 508 -27.43 2.44 17.88
CA LYS A 508 -28.26 2.13 19.07
C LYS A 508 -29.75 2.07 18.74
N ASN A 509 -30.21 2.87 17.77
CA ASN A 509 -31.60 2.91 17.33
C ASN A 509 -31.89 2.01 16.11
N HIS A 510 -30.99 1.10 15.73
CA HIS A 510 -31.14 0.14 14.63
C HIS A 510 -31.51 0.78 13.28
N ARG A 511 -30.89 1.93 12.98
CA ARG A 511 -31.16 2.72 11.75
C ARG A 511 -30.26 2.36 10.57
N MET A 512 -29.35 1.40 10.72
CA MET A 512 -28.49 0.86 9.65
C MET A 512 -28.62 -0.65 9.53
N PRO A 513 -29.79 -1.17 9.09
CA PRO A 513 -30.13 -2.59 9.20
C PRO A 513 -29.20 -3.49 8.37
N PHE A 514 -28.77 -3.05 7.18
CA PHE A 514 -27.83 -3.83 6.36
C PHE A 514 -26.45 -3.92 7.03
N ALA A 515 -25.90 -2.79 7.49
CA ALA A 515 -24.57 -2.76 8.10
C ALA A 515 -24.53 -3.51 9.44
N THR A 516 -25.64 -3.49 10.18
CA THR A 516 -25.73 -4.08 11.53
C THR A 516 -26.26 -5.52 11.55
N GLN A 517 -26.50 -6.14 10.38
CA GLN A 517 -26.98 -7.52 10.32
C GLN A 517 -25.96 -8.49 10.92
N GLN A 518 -26.45 -9.56 11.53
CA GLN A 518 -25.64 -10.64 12.08
C GLN A 518 -26.02 -11.95 11.39
N PRO A 519 -25.29 -12.33 10.33
CA PRO A 519 -25.50 -13.61 9.66
C PRO A 519 -25.36 -14.76 10.66
N LYS A 520 -26.14 -15.83 10.49
CA LYS A 520 -26.00 -17.03 11.31
C LYS A 520 -24.75 -17.80 10.91
N ASP A 521 -23.95 -18.25 11.88
CA ASP A 521 -22.82 -19.15 11.61
C ASP A 521 -23.39 -20.52 11.13
N PRO A 522 -22.98 -21.03 9.97
CA PRO A 522 -23.42 -22.33 9.47
C PRO A 522 -23.02 -23.53 10.36
N ARG A 523 -22.04 -23.37 11.26
CA ARG A 523 -21.60 -24.40 12.22
C ARG A 523 -22.51 -24.48 13.45
N THR A 524 -22.83 -23.33 14.04
CA THR A 524 -23.53 -23.26 15.33
C THR A 524 -25.02 -22.95 15.16
N GLY A 525 -25.42 -22.33 14.05
CA GLY A 525 -26.78 -21.83 13.83
C GLY A 525 -27.11 -20.54 14.58
N GLU A 526 -26.19 -20.06 15.42
CA GLU A 526 -26.30 -18.84 16.21
C GLU A 526 -25.95 -17.61 15.39
N LYS A 527 -26.40 -16.43 15.83
CA LYS A 527 -26.02 -15.16 15.21
C LYS A 527 -24.53 -14.90 15.41
N GLY A 528 -23.81 -14.75 14.30
CA GLY A 528 -22.38 -14.43 14.30
C GLY A 528 -22.09 -12.94 14.44
N SER A 529 -20.88 -12.54 14.07
CA SER A 529 -20.45 -11.14 14.10
C SER A 529 -21.28 -10.24 13.18
N ILE A 530 -21.31 -8.94 13.50
CA ILE A 530 -21.91 -7.90 12.66
C ILE A 530 -21.24 -7.92 11.28
N ALA A 531 -22.03 -7.81 10.20
CA ALA A 531 -21.56 -7.87 8.81
C ALA A 531 -20.62 -6.72 8.40
N VAL A 532 -20.64 -5.61 9.14
CA VAL A 532 -19.67 -4.53 8.98
C VAL A 532 -18.97 -4.32 10.30
N GLY A 533 -17.65 -4.50 10.30
CA GLY A 533 -16.78 -4.35 11.47
C GLY A 533 -16.62 -2.88 11.86
N LEU A 534 -17.65 -2.28 12.48
CA LEU A 534 -17.71 -0.85 12.81
C LEU A 534 -16.58 -0.34 13.72
N GLU A 535 -15.95 -1.23 14.48
CA GLU A 535 -14.79 -0.92 15.34
C GLU A 535 -13.49 -0.87 14.55
N GLY A 536 -13.35 -1.69 13.49
CA GLY A 536 -12.16 -1.74 12.64
C GLY A 536 -12.16 -0.74 11.48
N LEU A 537 -13.20 0.09 11.35
CA LEU A 537 -13.24 1.14 10.34
C LEU A 537 -12.28 2.27 10.70
N VAL A 538 -11.50 2.73 9.72
CA VAL A 538 -10.49 3.78 9.90
C VAL A 538 -11.09 5.18 9.75
N TYR A 539 -10.43 6.19 10.27
CA TYR A 539 -10.71 7.61 10.02
C TYR A 539 -9.65 8.13 9.07
N THR A 540 -10.04 8.88 8.05
CA THR A 540 -9.11 9.24 6.98
C THR A 540 -8.91 10.74 6.92
N ILE A 541 -7.65 11.17 7.07
CA ILE A 541 -7.25 12.55 6.80
C ILE A 541 -6.66 12.59 5.40
N GLY A 542 -7.31 13.32 4.51
CA GLY A 542 -6.89 13.49 3.13
C GLY A 542 -6.12 14.79 2.93
N VAL A 543 -5.21 14.85 1.97
CA VAL A 543 -4.52 16.10 1.58
C VAL A 543 -4.93 16.57 0.19
N VAL A 544 -4.94 17.88 -0.03
CA VAL A 544 -5.20 18.50 -1.34
C VAL A 544 -4.27 19.70 -1.52
N GLY A 545 -3.65 19.81 -2.70
CA GLY A 545 -2.82 20.95 -3.07
C GLY A 545 -1.40 20.92 -2.50
N VAL A 546 -0.80 19.75 -2.26
CA VAL A 546 0.57 19.67 -1.73
C VAL A 546 1.58 20.30 -2.71
N ASN A 547 1.36 20.19 -4.02
CA ASN A 547 2.19 20.89 -5.00
C ASN A 547 2.09 22.42 -4.85
N GLU A 548 0.88 22.97 -4.71
CA GLU A 548 0.70 24.42 -4.56
C GLU A 548 1.17 24.93 -3.19
N MET A 549 1.09 24.10 -2.16
CA MET A 549 1.70 24.35 -0.84
C MET A 549 3.20 24.58 -0.97
N VAL A 550 3.95 23.64 -1.56
CA VAL A 550 5.40 23.80 -1.72
C VAL A 550 5.77 24.86 -2.76
N GLN A 551 4.94 25.06 -3.79
CA GLN A 551 5.14 26.12 -4.77
C GLN A 551 5.05 27.50 -4.12
N PHE A 552 4.08 27.73 -3.25
CA PHE A 552 3.98 28.98 -2.52
C PHE A 552 5.15 29.15 -1.55
N HIS A 553 5.50 28.09 -0.83
CA HIS A 553 6.51 28.13 0.22
C HIS A 553 7.94 28.33 -0.30
N THR A 554 8.28 27.66 -1.40
CA THR A 554 9.65 27.65 -1.96
C THR A 554 9.80 28.46 -3.25
N GLY A 555 8.69 28.90 -3.86
CA GLY A 555 8.66 29.51 -5.19
C GLY A 555 8.80 28.53 -6.35
N LYS A 556 8.89 27.21 -6.10
CA LYS A 556 9.09 26.16 -7.11
C LYS A 556 8.14 24.98 -6.91
N GLN A 557 7.68 24.39 -8.00
CA GLN A 557 6.85 23.18 -7.96
C GLN A 557 7.70 21.93 -7.68
N MET A 558 7.05 20.83 -7.28
CA MET A 558 7.75 19.58 -6.93
C MET A 558 8.62 19.02 -8.06
N HIS A 559 8.24 19.23 -9.32
CA HIS A 559 9.01 18.76 -10.48
C HIS A 559 10.07 19.75 -10.96
N GLU A 560 10.10 20.97 -10.42
CA GLU A 560 11.02 22.03 -10.83
C GLU A 560 12.23 22.15 -9.90
N SER A 561 12.11 21.71 -8.65
CA SER A 561 13.18 21.78 -7.65
C SER A 561 13.19 20.57 -6.72
N LYS A 562 14.38 19.99 -6.52
CA LYS A 562 14.60 18.90 -5.56
C LYS A 562 14.27 19.33 -4.13
N ASP A 563 14.50 20.60 -3.78
CA ASP A 563 14.23 21.11 -2.44
C ASP A 563 12.72 21.26 -2.20
N ALA A 564 11.95 21.69 -3.21
CA ALA A 564 10.49 21.73 -3.15
C ALA A 564 9.90 20.32 -2.99
N TRP A 565 10.45 19.33 -3.70
CA TRP A 565 10.07 17.94 -3.55
C TRP A 565 10.43 17.38 -2.17
N LYS A 566 11.63 17.65 -1.65
CA LYS A 566 12.04 17.25 -0.29
C LYS A 566 11.13 17.84 0.77
N LEU A 567 10.73 19.11 0.64
CA LEU A 567 9.77 19.74 1.56
C LEU A 567 8.41 19.04 1.53
N ALA A 568 7.92 18.65 0.35
CA ALA A 568 6.67 17.88 0.22
C ALA A 568 6.78 16.53 0.93
N VAL A 569 7.89 15.80 0.74
CA VAL A 569 8.15 14.52 1.41
C VAL A 569 8.21 14.71 2.93
N ARG A 570 8.93 15.73 3.41
CA ARG A 570 9.02 16.07 4.83
C ARG A 570 7.63 16.38 5.41
N ALA A 571 6.86 17.25 4.77
CA ALA A 571 5.50 17.59 5.22
C ALA A 571 4.58 16.36 5.33
N MET A 572 4.61 15.49 4.32
CA MET A 572 3.81 14.27 4.33
C MET A 572 4.26 13.29 5.42
N THR A 573 5.57 13.16 5.64
CA THR A 573 6.13 12.28 6.68
C THR A 573 5.79 12.77 8.08
N GLU A 574 5.93 14.07 8.33
CA GLU A 574 5.56 14.70 9.61
C GLU A 574 4.06 14.54 9.90
N MET A 575 3.20 14.73 8.90
CA MET A 575 1.77 14.49 9.04
C MET A 575 1.46 13.01 9.33
N GLU A 576 2.16 12.06 8.71
CA GLU A 576 1.96 10.63 8.97
C GLU A 576 2.38 10.24 10.40
N ILE A 577 3.54 10.72 10.86
CA ILE A 577 3.98 10.54 12.26
C ILE A 577 2.95 11.14 13.23
N TYR A 578 2.43 12.32 12.90
CA TYR A 578 1.43 12.98 13.72
C TYR A 578 0.08 12.23 13.70
N ALA A 579 -0.33 11.66 12.56
CA ALA A 579 -1.54 10.84 12.45
C ALA A 579 -1.48 9.61 13.36
N LYS A 580 -0.31 8.95 13.44
CA LYS A 580 -0.07 7.84 14.37
C LYS A 580 -0.18 8.29 15.82
N LYS A 581 0.43 9.43 16.18
CA LYS A 581 0.30 10.02 17.51
C LYS A 581 -1.15 10.33 17.87
N LEU A 582 -1.92 10.94 16.97
CA LEU A 582 -3.34 11.22 17.17
C LEU A 582 -4.15 9.92 17.31
N SER A 583 -3.75 8.87 16.59
CA SER A 583 -4.41 7.57 16.67
C SER A 583 -4.28 6.96 18.06
N GLU A 584 -3.06 6.95 18.59
CA GLU A 584 -2.75 6.47 19.94
C GLU A 584 -3.47 7.31 21.01
N GLN A 585 -3.42 8.64 20.88
CA GLN A 585 -4.00 9.58 21.85
C GLN A 585 -5.52 9.46 21.96
N HIS A 586 -6.21 9.18 20.84
CA HIS A 586 -7.67 9.15 20.80
C HIS A 586 -8.27 7.75 20.72
N GLY A 587 -7.45 6.70 20.62
CA GLY A 587 -7.92 5.33 20.44
C GLY A 587 -8.73 5.16 19.15
N MET A 588 -8.32 5.84 18.08
CA MET A 588 -8.98 5.85 16.77
C MET A 588 -7.94 5.53 15.71
N THR A 589 -8.19 4.60 14.79
CA THR A 589 -7.23 4.36 13.70
C THR A 589 -7.34 5.48 12.67
N ILE A 590 -6.36 6.40 12.61
CA ILE A 590 -6.31 7.51 11.66
C ILE A 590 -5.28 7.18 10.57
N ALA A 591 -5.70 7.26 9.31
CA ALA A 591 -4.85 7.03 8.15
C ALA A 591 -4.75 8.30 7.29
N LEU A 592 -3.54 8.64 6.86
CA LEU A 592 -3.30 9.72 5.90
C LEU A 592 -3.54 9.22 4.47
N ALA A 593 -4.27 9.98 3.66
CA ALA A 593 -4.65 9.58 2.31
C ALA A 593 -4.48 10.69 1.28
N ARG A 594 -4.43 10.31 0.02
CA ARG A 594 -4.76 11.22 -1.08
C ARG A 594 -6.27 11.21 -1.30
N THR A 595 -6.93 12.34 -1.08
CA THR A 595 -8.34 12.49 -1.44
C THR A 595 -8.48 12.36 -2.96
N PRO A 596 -9.54 11.74 -3.52
CA PRO A 596 -9.83 11.85 -4.96
C PRO A 596 -10.14 13.31 -5.40
N ALA A 597 -10.63 14.13 -4.47
CA ALA A 597 -10.86 15.58 -4.58
C ALA A 597 -11.58 16.05 -5.87
N GLU A 598 -12.60 15.31 -6.32
CA GLU A 598 -13.38 15.64 -7.53
C GLU A 598 -13.96 17.05 -7.50
N THR A 599 -14.56 17.41 -6.38
CA THR A 599 -15.12 18.75 -6.12
C THR A 599 -14.29 19.53 -5.12
N THR A 600 -13.56 18.85 -4.22
CA THR A 600 -12.80 19.49 -3.14
C THR A 600 -11.67 20.36 -3.66
N ALA A 601 -10.96 19.91 -4.71
CA ALA A 601 -9.88 20.67 -5.33
C ALA A 601 -10.32 22.05 -5.84
N GLN A 602 -11.48 22.11 -6.52
CA GLN A 602 -12.09 23.36 -6.96
C GLN A 602 -12.60 24.17 -5.77
N ARG A 603 -13.27 23.51 -4.81
CA ARG A 603 -13.86 24.19 -3.65
C ARG A 603 -12.81 24.94 -2.83
N PHE A 604 -11.64 24.33 -2.60
CA PHE A 604 -10.53 24.98 -1.90
C PHE A 604 -9.97 26.15 -2.70
N ALA A 605 -9.61 25.93 -3.97
CA ALA A 605 -9.11 26.99 -4.85
C ALA A 605 -10.06 28.20 -4.92
N VAL A 606 -11.35 27.95 -5.15
CA VAL A 606 -12.37 29.02 -5.19
C VAL A 606 -12.54 29.67 -3.81
N SER A 607 -12.51 28.89 -2.71
CA SER A 607 -12.60 29.46 -1.36
C SER A 607 -11.45 30.39 -1.03
N ASP A 608 -10.23 30.08 -1.49
CA ASP A 608 -9.06 30.94 -1.27
C ASP A 608 -9.11 32.19 -2.15
N LEU A 609 -9.56 32.07 -3.40
CA LEU A 609 -9.70 33.21 -4.32
C LEU A 609 -10.79 34.22 -3.88
N ILE A 610 -11.88 33.75 -3.27
CA ILE A 610 -12.94 34.66 -2.79
C ILE A 610 -12.56 35.35 -1.49
N HIS A 611 -11.71 34.74 -0.66
CA HIS A 611 -11.32 35.25 0.64
C HIS A 611 -10.28 36.36 0.51
N GLU A 612 -10.56 37.56 1.04
CA GLU A 612 -9.71 38.74 0.82
C GLU A 612 -8.28 38.54 1.33
N GLU A 613 -8.11 37.84 2.44
CA GLU A 613 -6.79 37.56 3.03
C GLU A 613 -5.92 36.61 2.18
N PHE A 614 -6.54 35.67 1.45
CA PHE A 614 -5.82 34.61 0.73
C PHE A 614 -5.77 34.81 -0.78
N ARG A 615 -6.59 35.72 -1.32
CA ARG A 615 -6.74 35.95 -2.77
C ARG A 615 -5.40 36.17 -3.47
N ASP A 616 -4.60 37.10 -2.95
CA ASP A 616 -3.32 37.47 -3.58
C ASP A 616 -2.29 36.34 -3.55
N TYR A 617 -2.40 35.41 -2.60
CA TYR A 617 -1.57 34.23 -2.51
C TYR A 617 -2.07 33.13 -3.44
N ALA A 618 -3.38 32.90 -3.47
CA ALA A 618 -4.03 31.89 -4.32
C ALA A 618 -3.84 32.19 -5.81
N GLU A 619 -3.94 33.44 -6.23
CA GLU A 619 -3.72 33.86 -7.62
C GLU A 619 -2.32 33.51 -8.15
N LYS A 620 -1.33 33.29 -7.27
CA LYS A 620 0.04 32.96 -7.66
C LYS A 620 0.26 31.47 -7.97
N VAL A 621 -0.55 30.58 -7.41
CA VAL A 621 -0.26 29.14 -7.43
C VAL A 621 -1.41 28.27 -7.97
N VAL A 622 -2.64 28.77 -7.95
CA VAL A 622 -3.80 28.02 -8.47
C VAL A 622 -3.62 27.65 -9.94
N LYS A 623 -4.12 26.48 -10.33
CA LYS A 623 -4.08 26.00 -11.72
C LYS A 623 -5.39 26.31 -12.44
N GLY A 624 -5.36 26.30 -13.77
CA GLY A 624 -6.50 26.57 -14.63
C GLY A 624 -6.59 28.03 -15.11
N ASP A 625 -7.80 28.49 -15.38
CA ASP A 625 -8.08 29.76 -16.07
C ASP A 625 -8.51 30.87 -15.10
N LEU A 626 -7.53 31.68 -14.66
CA LEU A 626 -7.75 32.83 -13.78
C LEU A 626 -8.51 33.99 -14.45
N ASP A 627 -8.42 34.13 -15.77
CA ASP A 627 -9.14 35.20 -16.48
C ASP A 627 -10.64 34.90 -16.53
N ALA A 628 -11.01 33.64 -16.70
CA ALA A 628 -12.39 33.18 -16.56
C ALA A 628 -12.91 33.38 -15.13
N VAL A 629 -12.08 33.19 -14.11
CA VAL A 629 -12.43 33.49 -12.71
C VAL A 629 -12.76 34.97 -12.54
N ARG A 630 -11.85 35.88 -12.93
CA ARG A 630 -12.06 37.33 -12.77
C ARG A 630 -13.36 37.82 -13.40
N LYS A 631 -13.75 37.23 -14.54
CA LYS A 631 -15.01 37.55 -15.25
C LYS A 631 -16.27 36.95 -14.60
N ASN A 632 -16.18 35.78 -13.96
CA ASN A 632 -17.34 34.98 -13.57
C ASN A 632 -17.49 34.72 -12.07
N MET A 633 -16.51 35.08 -11.24
CA MET A 633 -16.50 34.77 -9.80
C MET A 633 -17.66 35.39 -9.02
N GLN A 634 -18.24 36.49 -9.51
CA GLN A 634 -19.45 37.11 -8.94
C GLN A 634 -20.75 36.40 -9.35
N ARG A 635 -20.71 35.54 -10.38
CA ARG A 635 -21.89 34.87 -10.97
C ARG A 635 -22.00 33.40 -10.56
N THR A 636 -20.88 32.71 -10.43
CA THR A 636 -20.84 31.27 -10.14
C THR A 636 -19.65 30.89 -9.30
N ARG A 637 -19.78 29.78 -8.56
CA ARG A 637 -18.68 29.11 -7.84
C ARG A 637 -18.13 27.91 -8.61
N ASP A 638 -18.80 27.45 -9.66
CA ASP A 638 -18.26 26.44 -10.57
C ASP A 638 -17.28 27.09 -11.56
N LEU A 639 -16.05 27.29 -11.12
CA LEU A 639 -15.01 28.02 -11.85
C LEU A 639 -13.88 27.11 -12.36
N PRO A 640 -13.28 27.39 -13.54
CA PRO A 640 -12.29 26.52 -14.19
C PRO A 640 -10.90 26.62 -13.54
N VAL A 641 -10.83 26.51 -12.21
CA VAL A 641 -9.61 26.58 -11.42
C VAL A 641 -9.59 25.48 -10.36
N TYR A 642 -8.39 25.02 -10.02
CA TYR A 642 -8.22 23.91 -9.08
C TYR A 642 -6.85 23.92 -8.41
N TYR A 643 -6.78 23.26 -7.26
CA TYR A 643 -5.53 22.78 -6.69
C TYR A 643 -5.24 21.35 -7.14
N THR A 644 -3.96 21.00 -7.22
CA THR A 644 -3.53 19.67 -7.64
C THR A 644 -3.95 18.63 -6.60
N ASN A 645 -4.39 17.48 -7.09
CA ASN A 645 -4.96 16.46 -6.22
C ASN A 645 -3.89 15.79 -5.34
N GLY A 646 -4.13 15.67 -4.04
CA GLY A 646 -3.23 14.95 -3.14
C GLY A 646 -1.78 15.45 -3.21
N THR A 647 -0.87 14.50 -3.41
CA THR A 647 0.57 14.75 -3.65
C THR A 647 0.94 14.55 -5.12
N HIS A 648 -0.03 14.56 -6.06
CA HIS A 648 0.26 14.42 -7.49
C HIS A 648 1.15 15.57 -7.96
N LEU A 649 1.97 15.31 -8.98
CA LEU A 649 2.48 16.42 -9.78
C LEU A 649 1.31 17.04 -10.56
N PRO A 650 1.35 18.34 -10.86
CA PRO A 650 0.34 18.98 -11.70
C PRO A 650 0.06 18.17 -12.96
N PRO A 651 -1.21 18.04 -13.38
CA PRO A 651 -1.55 17.32 -14.60
C PRO A 651 -0.82 17.85 -15.84
N SER A 652 -0.51 19.15 -15.85
CA SER A 652 0.25 19.84 -16.91
C SER A 652 1.77 19.78 -16.77
N ALA A 653 2.31 19.15 -15.73
CA ALA A 653 3.76 19.09 -15.52
C ALA A 653 4.45 18.42 -16.72
N ASP A 654 5.41 19.13 -17.31
CA ASP A 654 6.13 18.70 -18.51
C ASP A 654 7.28 17.75 -18.18
N VAL A 655 6.93 16.56 -17.68
CA VAL A 655 7.88 15.50 -17.33
C VAL A 655 7.52 14.20 -18.05
N THR A 656 8.49 13.32 -18.26
CA THR A 656 8.24 11.97 -18.78
C THR A 656 7.43 11.13 -17.78
N ILE A 657 6.83 10.02 -18.23
CA ILE A 657 6.07 9.15 -17.32
C ILE A 657 6.99 8.52 -16.26
N PHE A 658 8.23 8.19 -16.63
CA PHE A 658 9.24 7.64 -15.71
C PHE A 658 9.66 8.65 -14.65
N GLU A 659 9.87 9.92 -15.02
CA GLU A 659 10.16 10.98 -14.05
C GLU A 659 8.97 11.23 -13.13
N ARG A 660 7.74 11.23 -13.67
CA ARG A 660 6.53 11.34 -12.85
C ARG A 660 6.43 10.18 -11.87
N ALA A 661 6.66 8.94 -12.31
CA ALA A 661 6.67 7.76 -11.44
C ALA A 661 7.76 7.89 -10.35
N LYS A 662 8.97 8.31 -10.71
CA LYS A 662 10.09 8.52 -9.77
C LYS A 662 9.83 9.61 -8.74
N LEU A 663 9.06 10.65 -9.08
CA LEU A 663 8.72 11.71 -8.14
C LEU A 663 7.51 11.36 -7.27
N GLU A 664 6.55 10.59 -7.79
CA GLU A 664 5.31 10.28 -7.08
C GLU A 664 5.35 8.98 -6.26
N HIS A 665 6.17 7.99 -6.65
CA HIS A 665 6.22 6.69 -5.96
C HIS A 665 6.62 6.81 -4.47
N VAL A 666 7.41 7.82 -4.09
CA VAL A 666 7.85 8.01 -2.70
C VAL A 666 6.72 8.31 -1.74
N PHE A 667 5.60 8.84 -2.23
CA PHE A 667 4.46 9.16 -1.38
C PHE A 667 3.57 7.95 -1.09
N PHE A 668 3.69 6.87 -1.86
CA PHE A 668 2.89 5.67 -1.65
C PHE A 668 3.12 5.01 -0.28
N PRO A 669 4.37 4.75 0.16
CA PRO A 669 4.60 4.19 1.49
C PRO A 669 4.34 5.19 2.64
N ILE A 670 4.15 6.48 2.33
CA ILE A 670 3.85 7.51 3.35
C ILE A 670 2.34 7.61 3.60
N VAL A 671 1.48 7.27 2.63
CA VAL A 671 0.02 7.42 2.73
C VAL A 671 -0.69 6.07 2.77
N ASP A 672 -1.10 5.65 3.96
CA ASP A 672 -1.76 4.36 4.19
C ASP A 672 -3.25 4.36 3.80
N GLY A 673 -3.89 5.53 3.72
CA GLY A 673 -5.34 5.69 3.49
C GLY A 673 -5.79 5.73 2.03
N GLY A 674 -4.89 5.42 1.09
CA GLY A 674 -5.21 5.27 -0.34
C GLY A 674 -4.48 6.25 -1.25
N ASN A 675 -4.00 5.72 -2.38
CA ASN A 675 -3.23 6.44 -3.39
C ASN A 675 -3.53 5.86 -4.78
N ILE A 676 -3.32 6.62 -5.84
CA ILE A 676 -3.45 6.17 -7.24
C ILE A 676 -2.44 6.90 -8.12
N PHE A 677 -1.83 6.17 -9.05
CA PHE A 677 -0.98 6.71 -10.11
C PHE A 677 -1.72 6.68 -11.45
N HIS A 678 -1.75 7.81 -12.15
CA HIS A 678 -2.48 7.96 -13.42
C HIS A 678 -1.54 7.99 -14.62
N ILE A 679 -1.80 7.13 -15.60
CA ILE A 679 -1.11 7.12 -16.90
C ILE A 679 -2.12 7.55 -17.97
N PHE A 680 -2.06 8.80 -18.40
CA PHE A 680 -2.98 9.36 -19.41
C PHE A 680 -2.45 9.09 -20.83
N MET A 681 -3.08 8.17 -21.58
CA MET A 681 -2.60 7.73 -22.91
C MET A 681 -3.15 8.53 -24.10
N GLY A 682 -4.03 9.50 -23.86
CA GLY A 682 -4.72 10.23 -24.93
C GLY A 682 -5.64 9.33 -25.76
N GLU A 683 -5.59 9.47 -27.09
CA GLU A 683 -6.38 8.67 -28.04
C GLU A 683 -5.70 7.37 -28.48
N ALA A 684 -4.45 7.15 -28.07
CA ALA A 684 -3.66 5.99 -28.47
C ALA A 684 -4.30 4.67 -28.00
N THR A 685 -4.13 3.63 -28.83
CA THR A 685 -4.43 2.24 -28.47
C THR A 685 -3.11 1.49 -28.54
N PRO A 686 -2.30 1.51 -27.45
CA PRO A 686 -0.99 0.88 -27.45
C PRO A 686 -1.10 -0.64 -27.68
N ASP A 687 0.00 -1.24 -28.12
CA ASP A 687 0.10 -2.70 -28.16
C ASP A 687 -0.10 -3.27 -26.74
N PRO A 688 -1.03 -4.24 -26.54
CA PRO A 688 -1.31 -4.78 -25.22
C PRO A 688 -0.12 -5.46 -24.55
N GLN A 689 0.78 -6.07 -25.31
CA GLN A 689 1.96 -6.74 -24.77
C GLN A 689 2.96 -5.71 -24.25
N GLY A 690 3.24 -4.65 -25.03
CA GLY A 690 4.07 -3.54 -24.58
C GLY A 690 3.50 -2.84 -23.34
N LEU A 691 2.17 -2.66 -23.28
CA LEU A 691 1.50 -2.08 -22.12
C LEU A 691 1.62 -2.96 -20.86
N MET A 692 1.54 -4.29 -21.05
CA MET A 692 1.76 -5.26 -19.97
C MET A 692 3.20 -5.19 -19.46
N ASP A 693 4.19 -5.20 -20.35
CA ASP A 693 5.60 -5.14 -19.97
C ASP A 693 5.91 -3.84 -19.21
N PHE A 694 5.37 -2.70 -19.68
CA PHE A 694 5.46 -1.43 -18.96
C PHE A 694 4.78 -1.47 -17.58
N GLY A 695 3.54 -1.97 -17.50
CA GLY A 695 2.79 -2.03 -16.24
C GLY A 695 3.42 -2.96 -15.20
N LEU A 696 3.91 -4.13 -15.61
CA LEU A 696 4.61 -5.06 -14.73
C LEU A 696 5.98 -4.51 -14.32
N ARG A 697 6.67 -3.79 -15.21
CA ARG A 697 7.92 -3.09 -14.85
C ARG A 697 7.67 -2.00 -13.82
N LEU A 698 6.64 -1.17 -14.02
CA LEU A 698 6.23 -0.16 -13.05
C LEU A 698 5.93 -0.81 -11.68
N ALA A 699 5.25 -1.95 -11.69
CA ALA A 699 4.91 -2.69 -10.49
C ALA A 699 6.14 -3.23 -9.73
N ARG A 700 7.17 -3.70 -10.46
CA ARG A 700 8.39 -4.29 -9.87
C ARG A 700 9.43 -3.25 -9.45
N GLU A 701 9.61 -2.19 -10.22
CA GLU A 701 10.71 -1.23 -10.06
C GLU A 701 10.31 0.02 -9.23
N THR A 702 9.05 0.14 -8.81
CA THR A 702 8.58 1.30 -8.05
C THR A 702 7.76 0.91 -6.82
N GLN A 703 7.52 1.90 -5.96
CA GLN A 703 6.67 1.76 -4.76
C GLN A 703 5.19 2.04 -5.07
N ILE A 704 4.81 2.16 -6.34
CA ILE A 704 3.43 2.47 -6.74
C ILE A 704 2.56 1.26 -6.41
N GLY A 705 1.69 1.39 -5.40
CA GLY A 705 0.78 0.33 -4.95
C GLY A 705 -0.53 0.25 -5.73
N TYR A 706 -0.89 1.28 -6.50
CA TYR A 706 -2.14 1.29 -7.26
C TYR A 706 -2.04 2.22 -8.47
N PHE A 707 -2.35 1.71 -9.67
CA PHE A 707 -2.25 2.50 -10.91
C PHE A 707 -3.31 2.14 -11.95
N THR A 708 -3.48 3.03 -12.93
CA THR A 708 -4.41 2.80 -14.05
C THR A 708 -3.98 3.55 -15.31
N PHE A 709 -4.24 2.93 -16.46
CA PHE A 709 -4.14 3.56 -17.77
C PHE A 709 -5.44 4.26 -18.10
N THR A 710 -5.38 5.41 -18.78
CA THR A 710 -6.59 6.16 -19.11
C THR A 710 -6.60 6.57 -20.58
N LYS A 711 -7.66 6.17 -21.29
CA LYS A 711 -7.91 6.48 -22.71
C LYS A 711 -9.06 7.49 -22.91
N ASP A 712 -8.86 8.42 -23.84
CA ASP A 712 -9.85 9.44 -24.20
C ASP A 712 -10.81 8.80 -25.19
N MET A 713 -12.11 8.88 -24.94
CA MET A 713 -13.10 8.20 -25.78
C MET A 713 -14.26 9.13 -26.13
N THR A 714 -14.74 9.00 -27.37
CA THR A 714 -15.94 9.63 -27.89
C THR A 714 -16.95 8.54 -28.22
N VAL A 715 -18.20 8.74 -27.80
CA VAL A 715 -19.30 7.83 -28.09
C VAL A 715 -20.35 8.55 -28.90
N CYS A 716 -20.67 7.99 -30.06
CA CYS A 716 -21.72 8.51 -30.93
C CYS A 716 -23.10 8.04 -30.47
N LEU A 717 -24.06 8.96 -30.36
CA LEU A 717 -25.45 8.62 -30.04
C LEU A 717 -26.26 8.18 -31.28
N GLY A 718 -25.81 8.58 -32.48
CA GLY A 718 -26.48 8.21 -33.74
C GLY A 718 -26.19 6.78 -34.22
N CYS A 719 -24.92 6.37 -34.21
CA CYS A 719 -24.50 5.05 -34.69
C CYS A 719 -23.89 4.14 -33.61
N SER A 720 -23.89 4.58 -32.34
CA SER A 720 -23.32 3.85 -31.19
C SER A 720 -21.81 3.58 -31.22
N GLN A 721 -21.10 3.97 -32.27
CA GLN A 721 -19.66 3.74 -32.37
C GLN A 721 -18.90 4.44 -31.23
N VAL A 722 -18.01 3.69 -30.59
CA VAL A 722 -16.97 4.21 -29.68
C VAL A 722 -15.69 4.45 -30.48
N SER A 723 -15.06 5.61 -30.27
CA SER A 723 -13.83 6.01 -30.95
C SER A 723 -12.84 6.58 -29.96
N GLY A 724 -11.55 6.33 -30.18
CA GLY A 724 -10.48 7.01 -29.44
C GLY A 724 -10.48 8.52 -29.70
N GLY A 725 -10.07 9.28 -28.69
CA GLY A 725 -9.96 10.74 -28.68
C GLY A 725 -11.22 11.45 -28.19
N LEU A 726 -11.08 12.75 -27.94
CA LEU A 726 -12.19 13.67 -27.64
C LEU A 726 -12.54 14.42 -28.93
N LYS A 727 -13.50 13.89 -29.69
CA LYS A 727 -13.87 14.38 -31.02
C LYS A 727 -15.23 15.05 -30.96
N ASP A 728 -15.40 16.14 -31.70
CA ASP A 728 -16.68 16.87 -31.77
C ASP A 728 -17.68 16.20 -32.72
N ASN A 729 -17.20 15.37 -33.65
CA ASN A 729 -18.02 14.59 -34.58
C ASN A 729 -17.66 13.12 -34.55
N CYS A 730 -18.66 12.26 -34.79
CA CYS A 730 -18.42 10.83 -34.96
C CYS A 730 -17.60 10.57 -36.24
N PRO A 731 -16.45 9.90 -36.16
CA PRO A 731 -15.63 9.60 -37.34
C PRO A 731 -16.26 8.58 -38.29
N SER A 732 -17.26 7.82 -37.82
CA SER A 732 -17.94 6.79 -38.62
C SER A 732 -19.13 7.34 -39.40
N CYS A 733 -20.01 8.13 -38.77
CA CYS A 733 -21.25 8.61 -39.40
C CYS A 733 -21.36 10.13 -39.54
N GLY A 734 -20.38 10.90 -39.05
CA GLY A 734 -20.37 12.37 -39.10
C GLY A 734 -21.29 13.07 -38.10
N SER A 735 -22.07 12.34 -37.29
CA SER A 735 -23.00 12.96 -36.32
C SER A 735 -22.28 13.86 -35.31
N GLU A 736 -22.90 15.01 -35.00
CA GLU A 736 -22.51 15.94 -33.92
C GLU A 736 -23.03 15.50 -32.55
N GLU A 737 -23.97 14.54 -32.52
CA GLU A 737 -24.52 14.01 -31.26
C GLU A 737 -23.57 12.99 -30.64
N VAL A 738 -22.52 13.50 -30.02
CA VAL A 738 -21.50 12.72 -29.33
C VAL A 738 -21.40 13.11 -27.86
N TYR A 739 -20.96 12.18 -27.03
CA TYR A 739 -20.49 12.51 -25.69
C TYR A 739 -19.15 11.86 -25.41
N HIS A 740 -18.34 12.54 -24.58
CA HIS A 740 -17.01 12.09 -24.25
C HIS A 740 -17.00 11.30 -22.94
N ILE A 741 -16.32 10.16 -22.93
CA ILE A 741 -16.06 9.37 -21.74
C ILE A 741 -14.60 9.51 -21.37
N ARG A 742 -14.34 9.84 -20.10
CA ARG A 742 -12.99 9.91 -19.56
C ARG A 742 -12.98 9.56 -18.08
N ARG A 743 -11.81 9.22 -17.55
CA ARG A 743 -11.60 9.07 -16.12
C ARG A 743 -11.51 10.43 -15.46
N ILE A 744 -12.43 10.73 -14.54
CA ILE A 744 -12.45 12.00 -13.81
C ILE A 744 -11.30 12.03 -12.81
N THR A 745 -11.40 11.29 -11.73
CA THR A 745 -10.31 11.09 -10.77
C THR A 745 -10.05 9.59 -10.68
N GLY A 746 -10.95 8.85 -10.05
CA GLY A 746 -10.82 7.41 -9.84
C GLY A 746 -11.71 6.53 -10.70
N TYR A 747 -12.53 7.05 -11.63
CA TYR A 747 -13.44 6.23 -12.47
C TYR A 747 -13.87 6.90 -13.77
N LEU A 748 -14.32 6.09 -14.73
CA LEU A 748 -14.83 6.52 -16.03
C LEU A 748 -16.22 7.16 -15.88
N GLN A 749 -16.39 8.35 -16.46
CA GLN A 749 -17.64 9.10 -16.44
C GLN A 749 -17.75 9.98 -17.69
N ALA A 750 -18.98 10.35 -18.06
CA ALA A 750 -19.22 11.34 -19.10
C ALA A 750 -18.67 12.73 -18.70
N VAL A 751 -17.86 13.35 -19.56
CA VAL A 751 -17.23 14.67 -19.34
C VAL A 751 -18.27 15.78 -19.22
N SER A 752 -19.43 15.64 -19.85
CA SER A 752 -20.54 16.59 -19.75
C SER A 752 -21.02 16.79 -18.31
N GLY A 753 -20.94 15.76 -17.47
CA GLY A 753 -21.32 15.81 -16.06
C GLY A 753 -20.26 16.40 -15.14
N TRP A 754 -19.08 16.77 -15.64
CA TRP A 754 -17.98 17.25 -14.80
C TRP A 754 -18.16 18.73 -14.42
N ASN A 755 -17.62 19.12 -13.28
CA ASN A 755 -17.49 20.54 -12.93
C ASN A 755 -16.49 21.24 -13.86
N SER A 756 -16.52 22.57 -13.91
CA SER A 756 -15.68 23.35 -14.82
C SER A 756 -14.19 23.21 -14.51
N ALA A 757 -13.81 23.01 -13.25
CA ALA A 757 -12.44 22.75 -12.84
C ALA A 757 -11.89 21.44 -13.42
N LYS A 758 -12.63 20.33 -13.36
CA LYS A 758 -12.22 19.04 -13.93
C LYS A 758 -12.21 19.07 -15.45
N ARG A 759 -13.09 19.85 -16.08
CA ARG A 759 -13.00 20.12 -17.53
C ARG A 759 -11.74 20.92 -17.87
N GLN A 760 -11.31 21.85 -17.02
CA GLN A 760 -10.04 22.56 -17.21
C GLN A 760 -8.85 21.63 -16.98
N GLU A 761 -8.85 20.86 -15.90
CA GLU A 761 -7.82 19.85 -15.61
C GLU A 761 -7.65 18.87 -16.78
N LEU A 762 -8.74 18.46 -17.43
CA LEU A 762 -8.70 17.60 -18.63
C LEU A 762 -7.91 18.22 -19.79
N LYS A 763 -8.04 19.53 -19.99
CA LYS A 763 -7.27 20.27 -21.01
C LYS A 763 -5.80 20.33 -20.61
N ASP A 764 -5.54 20.50 -19.32
CA ASP A 764 -4.21 20.67 -18.76
C ASP A 764 -3.42 19.34 -18.69
N ARG A 765 -4.07 18.18 -18.74
CA ARG A 765 -3.42 16.86 -18.68
C ARG A 765 -2.41 16.64 -19.80
N LYS A 766 -1.15 16.37 -19.41
CA LYS A 766 -0.14 15.78 -20.28
C LYS A 766 -0.55 14.36 -20.66
N ARG A 767 -0.52 14.07 -21.96
CA ARG A 767 -0.81 12.75 -22.55
C ARG A 767 0.51 12.09 -22.95
N TYR A 768 0.66 10.81 -22.61
CA TYR A 768 1.83 9.98 -22.88
C TYR A 768 1.50 9.04 -24.03
N ASN A 769 1.93 9.39 -25.24
CA ASN A 769 1.64 8.63 -26.45
C ASN A 769 2.70 7.55 -26.75
N ASP A 770 3.93 7.74 -26.25
CA ASP A 770 5.06 6.82 -26.41
C ASP A 770 5.27 6.03 -25.12
N LEU A 771 4.46 4.99 -24.91
CA LEU A 771 4.57 4.06 -23.77
C LEU A 771 5.19 2.71 -24.17
N ALA A 772 5.54 2.54 -25.45
CA ALA A 772 6.14 1.35 -26.04
C ALA A 772 7.66 1.49 -26.16
#